data_AF-A0A523C5J1-F1
#
_entry.id   AF-A0A523C5J1-F1
#
_cell.length_a   1.000
_cell.length_b   1.000
_cell.length_c   1.000
_cell.angle_alpha   90.00
_cell.angle_beta   90.00
_cell.angle_gamma   90.00
#
_symmetry.space_group_name_H-M   'P 1'
#
loop_
_entity.id
_entity.type
_entity.pdbx_description
1 polymer ?
#
loop_
_entity_poly.entity_id
_entity_poly.type
_entity_poly.pdbx_seq_one_letter_code
_entity_poly.pdbx_strand_id
1 'polypeptide(L)'
;MRFSLAALLVLLGLIAAPPLFAATVEYDLVIAEQEVNLTGHPTTAMTINTTIPGPLLRFTEGDLARIRVHNGMATETSIHWHGLLVPPGMDGVPYVSFPPIEPGATFTYEFPLRQSGTYWYHSHSGLQEQRGVYGAIVISPRGSIAQEVPEQVILFSDWTDEDPHAVLRTLKRGSDWFAVAKGSGQSLLGAARLGMLGDFLKRELQRMPPMDIADVAYDRFLANGQQEIVLPAAPDQTLRLRLVNGSATTYFHLEFAGGPMTIVAADGQEVEPLSEQRLLMAVAETYDVLIKVPAGGAYEFRATAHDGSGFASVWLGEGSLRPAPDVPRPNLYQTMGHLGLKEVFAFTPAGGMGMADEAVAAGRFDQPGMMSMHDMATMADTPNHGAMDHSSATPASEPDHGAMHAGPPAPAMAHGHGGHGMPPPLSVMDPNGKKGAADFTLLGADAAGAPDLAMDGMAPARPWPPYERLRATKPTAFAQDKPVREIRLTLDGDMERYVWEMNNAALAPDDTITIRGGEVTRFIMINRTMMHHPMHLHGHFFRVLSGREDERAPLKHTVDVAPMATTVIEFYTDEPGDWLFHCHLLYHMESGMARIVHYEDFAADPALLAGRAKLHQNTWFAWGEAALLNTMTEGGLTLADRHQIFSASWEAGWERVEETEWETLLTWERPLNTFFALFVGLDLLGERDEIEHHRGVAGISALLPLMVESRAWLDVDGGARVSLEKNLPLTPRLKLTGEAEYDTHEKWEGSVGLAYLINQPLSLVGRWHSAYQWGVGLELRF
;
A
#
# COMPACT_ATOMS: atom_id res chain seq x y z
N MET A 1 -36.49 27.10 66.56
CA MET A 1 -35.64 26.20 65.75
C MET A 1 -34.77 27.06 64.85
N ARG A 2 -33.46 27.09 65.12
CA ARG A 2 -32.49 27.86 64.34
C ARG A 2 -32.08 27.02 63.13
N PHE A 3 -32.61 27.33 61.95
CA PHE A 3 -32.06 26.79 60.71
C PHE A 3 -30.70 27.44 60.49
N SER A 4 -29.65 26.62 60.44
CA SER A 4 -28.28 27.06 60.20
C SER A 4 -28.16 27.59 58.77
N LEU A 5 -27.61 28.80 58.62
CA LEU A 5 -27.27 29.43 57.34
C LEU A 5 -26.37 28.53 56.47
N ALA A 6 -25.63 27.60 57.10
CA ALA A 6 -24.80 26.61 56.40
C ALA A 6 -25.62 25.55 55.64
N ALA A 7 -26.83 25.22 56.10
CA ALA A 7 -27.69 24.24 55.41
C ALA A 7 -28.31 24.84 54.14
N LEU A 8 -28.52 26.17 54.11
CA LEU A 8 -29.07 26.87 52.94
C LEU A 8 -28.00 27.07 51.84
N LEU A 9 -26.72 27.27 52.23
CA LEU A 9 -25.60 27.38 51.28
C LEU A 9 -25.22 26.03 50.64
N VAL A 10 -25.37 24.91 51.35
CA VAL A 10 -25.19 23.57 50.77
C VAL A 10 -26.33 23.23 49.81
N LEU A 11 -27.56 23.66 50.10
CA LEU A 11 -28.71 23.44 49.21
C LEU A 11 -28.68 24.35 47.96
N LEU A 12 -28.15 25.57 48.06
CA LEU A 12 -27.90 26.44 46.89
C LEU A 12 -26.67 26.03 46.08
N GLY A 13 -25.66 25.39 46.69
CA GLY A 13 -24.50 24.81 46.00
C GLY A 13 -24.84 23.55 45.19
N LEU A 14 -25.89 22.82 45.56
CA LEU A 14 -26.39 21.64 44.84
C LEU A 14 -27.26 21.96 43.61
N ILE A 15 -27.63 23.23 43.40
CA ILE A 15 -28.46 23.68 42.26
C ILE A 15 -27.59 24.28 41.12
N ALA A 16 -26.28 24.46 41.34
CA ALA A 16 -25.36 25.07 40.38
C ALA A 16 -24.32 24.08 39.77
N ALA A 17 -24.56 22.78 39.86
CA ALA A 17 -23.86 21.83 38.99
C ALA A 17 -24.66 21.74 37.69
N PRO A 18 -24.14 22.22 36.53
CA PRO A 18 -24.81 21.95 35.27
C PRO A 18 -24.91 20.43 35.15
N PRO A 19 -26.08 19.87 34.84
CA PRO A 19 -26.17 18.45 34.57
C PRO A 19 -25.30 18.18 33.34
N LEU A 20 -24.29 17.32 33.48
CA LEU A 20 -23.55 16.75 32.35
C LEU A 20 -24.50 15.83 31.59
N PHE A 21 -25.39 16.41 30.79
CA PHE A 21 -26.13 15.67 29.77
C PHE A 21 -25.24 15.51 28.54
N ALA A 22 -25.40 14.38 27.84
CA ALA A 22 -24.91 14.19 26.48
C ALA A 22 -25.33 15.40 25.62
N ALA A 23 -24.37 16.15 25.07
CA ALA A 23 -24.70 17.26 24.17
C ALA A 23 -24.96 16.70 22.77
N THR A 24 -25.90 17.30 22.04
CA THR A 24 -25.95 17.10 20.58
C THR A 24 -24.97 18.09 19.96
N VAL A 25 -23.95 17.58 19.30
CA VAL A 25 -22.95 18.38 18.59
C VAL A 25 -23.22 18.25 17.10
N GLU A 26 -23.44 19.39 16.44
CA GLU A 26 -23.85 19.42 15.05
C GLU A 26 -22.78 20.00 14.12
N TYR A 27 -22.64 19.39 12.94
CA TYR A 27 -21.79 19.89 11.86
C TYR A 27 -22.53 19.85 10.53
N ASP A 28 -22.22 20.80 9.65
CA ASP A 28 -22.62 20.81 8.25
C ASP A 28 -21.36 20.73 7.39
N LEU A 29 -21.29 19.70 6.55
CA LEU A 29 -20.18 19.42 5.65
C LEU A 29 -20.69 19.49 4.22
N VAL A 30 -20.19 20.45 3.44
CA VAL A 30 -20.52 20.60 2.02
C VAL A 30 -19.35 20.07 1.21
N ILE A 31 -19.59 19.00 0.45
CA ILE A 31 -18.61 18.42 -0.46
C ILE A 31 -18.82 19.06 -1.83
N ALA A 32 -17.79 19.67 -2.40
CA ALA A 32 -17.88 20.34 -3.70
C ALA A 32 -16.55 20.29 -4.46
N GLU A 33 -16.65 20.25 -5.78
CA GLU A 33 -15.49 20.39 -6.67
C GLU A 33 -14.99 21.84 -6.70
N GLN A 34 -13.69 22.04 -6.53
CA GLN A 34 -13.04 23.35 -6.55
C GLN A 34 -11.66 23.26 -7.20
N GLU A 35 -11.21 24.37 -7.79
CA GLU A 35 -9.82 24.50 -8.25
C GLU A 35 -8.89 24.74 -7.04
N VAL A 36 -7.82 23.96 -6.95
CA VAL A 36 -6.76 24.12 -5.95
C VAL A 36 -5.40 24.18 -6.65
N ASN A 37 -4.39 24.71 -5.98
CA ASN A 37 -3.03 24.79 -6.50
C ASN A 37 -2.01 24.41 -5.42
N LEU A 38 -1.84 23.11 -5.21
CA LEU A 38 -0.94 22.55 -4.18
C LEU A 38 0.47 22.28 -4.71
N THR A 39 0.64 22.19 -6.03
CA THR A 39 1.91 21.82 -6.69
C THR A 39 2.57 22.99 -7.44
N GLY A 40 1.85 24.09 -7.63
CA GLY A 40 2.18 25.17 -8.58
C GLY A 40 1.31 25.14 -9.85
N HIS A 41 0.60 24.03 -10.09
CA HIS A 41 -0.34 23.87 -11.20
C HIS A 41 -1.79 23.79 -10.69
N PRO A 42 -2.71 24.65 -11.19
CA PRO A 42 -4.12 24.54 -10.85
C PRO A 42 -4.71 23.20 -11.30
N THR A 43 -5.41 22.51 -10.42
CA THR A 43 -6.12 21.26 -10.70
C THR A 43 -7.47 21.22 -9.99
N THR A 44 -8.40 20.41 -10.49
CA THR A 44 -9.72 20.23 -9.86
C THR A 44 -9.61 19.21 -8.72
N ALA A 45 -10.07 19.60 -7.55
CA ALA A 45 -10.10 18.80 -6.34
C ALA A 45 -11.51 18.73 -5.76
N MET A 46 -11.72 17.87 -4.78
CA MET A 46 -12.96 17.77 -4.01
C MET A 46 -12.69 18.25 -2.59
N THR A 47 -13.38 19.31 -2.20
CA THR A 47 -13.18 19.99 -0.91
C THR A 47 -14.34 19.70 0.03
N ILE A 48 -14.08 19.73 1.34
CA ILE A 48 -15.12 19.72 2.36
C ILE A 48 -15.11 21.09 3.03
N ASN A 49 -16.20 21.85 2.89
CA ASN A 49 -16.27 23.25 3.34
C ASN A 49 -15.12 24.11 2.79
N THR A 50 -14.81 23.96 1.50
CA THR A 50 -13.79 24.72 0.75
C THR A 50 -12.34 24.49 1.18
N THR A 51 -12.05 23.44 1.96
CA THR A 51 -10.69 23.12 2.40
C THR A 51 -10.33 21.67 2.11
N ILE A 52 -9.01 21.42 1.99
CA ILE A 52 -8.39 20.10 2.00
C ILE A 52 -7.23 20.19 3.00
N PRO A 53 -7.21 19.40 4.08
CA PRO A 53 -8.29 18.51 4.54
C PRO A 53 -9.57 19.29 4.87
N GLY A 54 -10.67 18.56 5.03
CA GLY A 54 -11.91 19.07 5.61
C GLY A 54 -11.75 19.55 7.06
N PRO A 55 -12.77 20.22 7.63
CA PRO A 55 -12.72 20.77 8.98
C PRO A 55 -12.47 19.69 10.04
N LEU A 56 -11.66 20.02 11.04
CA LEU A 56 -11.49 19.19 12.24
C LEU A 56 -12.80 19.13 13.02
N LEU A 57 -13.32 17.92 13.23
CA LEU A 57 -14.51 17.70 14.06
C LEU A 57 -14.09 17.40 15.50
N ARG A 58 -14.71 18.09 16.46
CA ARG A 58 -14.42 17.90 17.88
C ARG A 58 -15.68 17.52 18.63
N PHE A 59 -15.55 16.49 19.46
CA PHE A 59 -16.63 15.98 20.29
C PHE A 59 -16.12 15.63 21.67
N THR A 60 -17.04 15.35 22.59
CA THR A 60 -16.78 14.71 23.87
C THR A 60 -17.43 13.33 23.90
N GLU A 61 -16.78 12.36 24.54
CA GLU A 61 -17.33 11.03 24.73
C GLU A 61 -18.71 11.10 25.41
N GLY A 62 -19.66 10.42 24.78
CA GLY A 62 -21.06 10.38 25.14
C GLY A 62 -21.91 11.51 24.55
N ASP A 63 -21.35 12.40 23.73
CA ASP A 63 -22.14 13.30 22.87
C ASP A 63 -22.93 12.51 21.82
N LEU A 64 -24.02 13.12 21.32
CA LEU A 64 -24.70 12.69 20.10
C LEU A 64 -24.14 13.49 18.93
N ALA A 65 -23.42 12.82 18.02
CA ALA A 65 -22.96 13.46 16.79
C ALA A 65 -24.11 13.53 15.79
N ARG A 66 -24.40 14.73 15.26
CA ARG A 66 -25.32 14.95 14.16
C ARG A 66 -24.62 15.70 13.03
N ILE A 67 -24.29 15.00 11.96
CA ILE A 67 -23.47 15.56 10.88
C ILE A 67 -24.26 15.52 9.58
N ARG A 68 -24.54 16.69 9.01
CA ARG A 68 -25.24 16.85 7.74
C ARG A 68 -24.22 16.96 6.62
N VAL A 69 -24.17 15.96 5.76
CA VAL A 69 -23.29 15.94 4.58
C VAL A 69 -24.11 16.31 3.35
N HIS A 70 -23.75 17.41 2.72
CA HIS A 70 -24.38 17.95 1.52
C HIS A 70 -23.51 17.62 0.32
N ASN A 71 -24.03 16.87 -0.64
CA ASN A 71 -23.33 16.57 -1.87
C ASN A 71 -23.58 17.68 -2.90
N GLY A 72 -22.62 18.59 -3.05
CA GLY A 72 -22.64 19.65 -4.07
C GLY A 72 -22.00 19.26 -5.41
N MET A 73 -21.60 18.00 -5.59
CA MET A 73 -20.93 17.49 -6.79
C MET A 73 -21.93 16.91 -7.80
N ALA A 74 -21.43 16.50 -8.97
CA ALA A 74 -22.21 15.82 -10.01
C ALA A 74 -22.20 14.28 -9.90
N THR A 75 -21.42 13.73 -8.95
CA THR A 75 -21.25 12.30 -8.69
C THR A 75 -21.78 11.95 -7.31
N GLU A 76 -22.11 10.68 -7.07
CA GLU A 76 -22.48 10.21 -5.72
C GLU A 76 -21.31 10.36 -4.73
N THR A 77 -21.59 10.49 -3.45
CA THR A 77 -20.55 10.56 -2.42
C THR A 77 -21.00 9.87 -1.13
N SER A 78 -20.09 9.76 -0.18
CA SER A 78 -20.31 9.21 1.15
C SER A 78 -19.22 9.71 2.08
N ILE A 79 -19.44 9.62 3.39
CA ILE A 79 -18.39 9.83 4.39
C ILE A 79 -18.40 8.63 5.35
N HIS A 80 -17.29 7.91 5.40
CA HIS A 80 -16.99 6.93 6.42
C HIS A 80 -16.29 7.57 7.62
N TRP A 81 -16.64 7.12 8.82
CA TRP A 81 -16.09 7.60 10.09
C TRP A 81 -15.03 6.64 10.62
N HIS A 82 -13.85 6.72 10.02
CA HIS A 82 -12.77 5.76 10.24
C HIS A 82 -12.43 5.55 11.72
N GLY A 83 -12.63 4.31 12.17
CA GLY A 83 -12.36 3.88 13.55
C GLY A 83 -13.48 4.15 14.56
N LEU A 84 -14.61 4.75 14.16
CA LEU A 84 -15.76 4.97 15.05
C LEU A 84 -16.69 3.74 15.10
N LEU A 85 -17.12 3.39 16.31
CA LEU A 85 -18.13 2.36 16.56
C LEU A 85 -19.55 2.92 16.38
N VAL A 86 -20.00 3.00 15.14
CA VAL A 86 -21.31 3.53 14.74
C VAL A 86 -22.33 2.42 14.45
N PRO A 87 -23.64 2.70 14.35
CA PRO A 87 -24.59 1.75 13.75
C PRO A 87 -24.26 1.50 12.27
N PRO A 88 -24.51 0.29 11.70
CA PRO A 88 -24.18 -0.01 10.30
C PRO A 88 -24.76 1.00 9.29
N GLY A 89 -26.02 1.43 9.49
CA GLY A 89 -26.68 2.43 8.65
C GLY A 89 -26.08 3.85 8.71
N MET A 90 -25.07 4.07 9.55
CA MET A 90 -24.34 5.33 9.71
C MET A 90 -22.85 5.19 9.40
N ASP A 91 -22.40 4.00 8.99
CA ASP A 91 -20.99 3.70 8.71
C ASP A 91 -20.46 4.43 7.48
N GLY A 92 -21.33 4.76 6.52
CA GLY A 92 -20.95 5.58 5.38
C GLY A 92 -20.30 4.82 4.22
N VAL A 93 -20.41 3.49 4.17
CA VAL A 93 -19.96 2.67 3.04
C VAL A 93 -21.13 2.34 2.12
N PRO A 94 -21.26 2.99 0.94
CA PRO A 94 -22.35 2.75 0.00
C PRO A 94 -22.51 1.26 -0.30
N TYR A 95 -23.75 0.80 -0.44
CA TYR A 95 -24.11 -0.56 -0.90
C TYR A 95 -23.73 -1.73 0.05
N VAL A 96 -22.99 -1.49 1.15
CA VAL A 96 -22.76 -2.51 2.19
C VAL A 96 -23.87 -2.43 3.24
N SER A 97 -23.91 -1.31 3.96
CA SER A 97 -24.82 -1.03 5.07
C SER A 97 -25.37 0.41 5.02
N PHE A 98 -24.92 1.22 4.06
CA PHE A 98 -25.27 2.63 3.89
C PHE A 98 -25.68 2.94 2.43
N PRO A 99 -26.66 3.83 2.18
CA PRO A 99 -27.02 4.25 0.82
C PRO A 99 -26.11 5.39 0.31
N PRO A 100 -25.73 5.45 -0.97
CA PRO A 100 -24.95 6.59 -1.50
C PRO A 100 -25.68 7.92 -1.32
N ILE A 101 -24.94 9.01 -1.10
CA ILE A 101 -25.47 10.38 -1.09
C ILE A 101 -25.48 10.89 -2.53
N GLU A 102 -26.64 10.87 -3.15
CA GLU A 102 -26.84 11.29 -4.55
C GLU A 102 -26.46 12.77 -4.80
N PRO A 103 -26.12 13.15 -6.05
CA PRO A 103 -25.87 14.54 -6.43
C PRO A 103 -26.97 15.50 -5.98
N GLY A 104 -26.61 16.59 -5.31
CA GLY A 104 -27.54 17.59 -4.78
C GLY A 104 -28.33 17.16 -3.54
N ALA A 105 -28.14 15.94 -3.05
CA ALA A 105 -28.80 15.44 -1.86
C ALA A 105 -28.02 15.75 -0.57
N THR A 106 -28.72 15.64 0.56
CA THR A 106 -28.13 15.74 1.90
C THR A 106 -28.46 14.48 2.67
N PHE A 107 -27.46 13.90 3.34
CA PHE A 107 -27.67 12.86 4.32
C PHE A 107 -27.32 13.37 5.72
N THR A 108 -28.08 12.97 6.74
CA THR A 108 -27.79 13.29 8.14
C THR A 108 -27.32 12.03 8.86
N TYR A 109 -26.04 12.00 9.18
CA TYR A 109 -25.47 10.99 10.06
C TYR A 109 -25.81 11.34 11.50
N GLU A 110 -26.36 10.40 12.25
CA GLU A 110 -26.69 10.61 13.66
C GLU A 110 -26.37 9.35 14.48
N PHE A 111 -25.43 9.47 15.41
CA PHE A 111 -25.02 8.35 16.27
C PHE A 111 -24.40 8.83 17.59
N PRO A 112 -24.55 8.06 18.68
CA PRO A 112 -23.91 8.37 19.95
C PRO A 112 -22.42 8.02 19.90
N LEU A 113 -21.58 8.90 20.45
CA LEU A 113 -20.16 8.65 20.60
C LEU A 113 -19.91 7.89 21.90
N ARG A 114 -19.43 6.66 21.81
CA ARG A 114 -19.16 5.77 22.96
C ARG A 114 -17.68 5.46 23.16
N GLN A 115 -16.83 6.26 22.54
CA GLN A 115 -15.38 6.14 22.60
C GLN A 115 -14.74 7.53 22.61
N SER A 116 -13.46 7.58 22.94
CA SER A 116 -12.61 8.78 22.86
C SER A 116 -11.35 8.47 22.06
N GLY A 117 -10.62 9.50 21.59
CA GLY A 117 -9.36 9.33 20.86
C GLY A 117 -9.22 10.22 19.64
N THR A 118 -8.21 9.91 18.82
CA THR A 118 -7.95 10.53 17.52
C THR A 118 -8.43 9.60 16.42
N TYR A 119 -9.32 10.11 15.57
CA TYR A 119 -9.91 9.41 14.44
C TYR A 119 -9.93 10.33 13.22
N TRP A 120 -10.54 9.89 12.13
CA TRP A 120 -10.66 10.69 10.92
C TRP A 120 -11.90 10.26 10.13
N TYR A 121 -12.22 11.01 9.09
CA TYR A 121 -13.33 10.71 8.18
C TYR A 121 -12.85 10.89 6.75
N HIS A 122 -13.38 10.09 5.84
CA HIS A 122 -13.02 10.14 4.42
C HIS A 122 -14.15 9.59 3.54
N SER A 123 -14.09 9.87 2.24
CA SER A 123 -15.04 9.30 1.29
C SER A 123 -14.79 7.81 1.09
N HIS A 124 -15.87 7.03 1.09
CA HIS A 124 -15.89 5.62 0.69
C HIS A 124 -16.60 5.44 -0.66
N SER A 125 -16.51 6.45 -1.53
CA SER A 125 -17.10 6.45 -2.88
C SER A 125 -16.00 6.61 -3.93
N GLY A 126 -15.65 5.51 -4.62
CA GLY A 126 -14.62 5.50 -5.66
C GLY A 126 -13.29 6.09 -5.19
N LEU A 127 -12.65 6.90 -6.03
CA LEU A 127 -11.33 7.48 -5.76
C LEU A 127 -11.36 8.90 -5.16
N GLN A 128 -12.47 9.28 -4.51
CA GLN A 128 -12.68 10.64 -4.00
C GLN A 128 -11.73 11.01 -2.85
N GLU A 129 -11.26 10.04 -2.07
CA GLU A 129 -10.30 10.26 -0.99
C GLU A 129 -9.02 10.94 -1.50
N GLN A 130 -8.41 10.42 -2.57
CA GLN A 130 -7.24 11.02 -3.21
C GLN A 130 -7.47 12.48 -3.64
N ARG A 131 -8.72 12.87 -3.92
CA ARG A 131 -9.09 14.21 -4.37
C ARG A 131 -9.35 15.21 -3.26
N GLY A 132 -9.27 14.81 -1.99
CA GLY A 132 -9.38 15.74 -0.86
C GLY A 132 -10.58 15.54 0.06
N VAL A 133 -11.41 14.51 -0.17
CA VAL A 133 -12.57 14.23 0.67
C VAL A 133 -12.15 13.45 1.91
N TYR A 134 -11.45 14.11 2.83
CA TYR A 134 -11.04 13.57 4.13
C TYR A 134 -10.81 14.67 5.17
N GLY A 135 -10.85 14.33 6.46
CA GLY A 135 -10.57 15.26 7.56
C GLY A 135 -10.42 14.54 8.91
N ALA A 136 -9.97 15.26 9.93
CA ALA A 136 -9.68 14.67 11.25
C ALA A 136 -10.86 14.77 12.23
N ILE A 137 -10.90 13.85 13.20
CA ILE A 137 -11.84 13.84 14.32
C ILE A 137 -11.06 13.70 15.63
N VAL A 138 -11.42 14.50 16.64
CA VAL A 138 -10.93 14.32 18.01
C VAL A 138 -12.11 14.21 18.95
N ILE A 139 -12.16 13.12 19.71
CA ILE A 139 -13.17 12.89 20.73
C ILE A 139 -12.49 12.90 22.10
N SER A 140 -12.78 13.92 22.91
CA SER A 140 -12.24 14.05 24.26
C SER A 140 -12.90 13.06 25.24
N PRO A 141 -12.15 12.42 26.16
CA PRO A 141 -12.73 11.54 27.17
C PRO A 141 -13.71 12.26 28.08
N ARG A 142 -14.77 11.57 28.53
CA ARG A 142 -15.75 12.18 29.43
C ARG A 142 -15.13 12.50 30.78
N GLY A 143 -15.34 13.74 31.26
CA GLY A 143 -14.86 14.16 32.58
C GLY A 143 -13.36 14.47 32.64
N SER A 144 -12.67 14.56 31.49
CA SER A 144 -11.31 15.08 31.46
C SER A 144 -11.29 16.52 31.97
N ILE A 145 -10.56 16.77 33.06
CA ILE A 145 -10.18 18.12 33.48
C ILE A 145 -9.37 18.75 32.33
N ALA A 146 -9.41 20.08 32.20
CA ALA A 146 -8.68 20.83 31.17
C ALA A 146 -7.33 20.18 30.82
N GLN A 147 -7.08 19.95 29.52
CA GLN A 147 -5.90 19.25 29.04
C GLN A 147 -4.63 19.83 29.66
N GLU A 148 -3.93 19.04 30.48
CA GLU A 148 -2.68 19.46 31.12
C GLU A 148 -1.56 19.70 30.10
N VAL A 149 -1.66 19.05 28.93
CA VAL A 149 -0.71 19.14 27.82
C VAL A 149 -1.41 19.72 26.58
N PRO A 150 -0.92 20.81 25.99
CA PRO A 150 -1.47 21.36 24.76
C PRO A 150 -1.39 20.35 23.60
N GLU A 151 -2.46 20.28 22.82
CA GLU A 151 -2.59 19.32 21.73
C GLU A 151 -2.58 20.00 20.36
N GLN A 152 -1.93 19.35 19.39
CA GLN A 152 -1.95 19.74 17.98
C GLN A 152 -2.39 18.56 17.14
N VAL A 153 -3.23 18.79 16.13
CA VAL A 153 -3.68 17.74 15.19
C VAL A 153 -2.94 17.92 13.88
N ILE A 154 -2.36 16.84 13.38
CA ILE A 154 -1.60 16.80 12.13
C ILE A 154 -2.15 15.63 11.31
N LEU A 155 -2.79 15.95 10.19
CA LEU A 155 -3.23 15.00 9.20
C LEU A 155 -2.24 15.02 8.04
N PHE A 156 -1.57 13.90 7.81
CA PHE A 156 -0.68 13.68 6.67
C PHE A 156 -1.46 13.12 5.49
N SER A 157 -1.14 13.59 4.29
CA SER A 157 -1.71 13.09 3.05
C SER A 157 -0.69 13.14 1.90
N ASP A 158 -0.95 12.37 0.85
CA ASP A 158 -0.27 12.46 -0.43
C ASP A 158 -1.13 13.21 -1.46
N TRP A 159 -0.49 13.80 -2.46
CA TRP A 159 -1.17 14.57 -3.49
C TRP A 159 -0.57 14.33 -4.86
N THR A 160 -1.44 14.12 -5.85
CA THR A 160 -1.07 14.20 -7.26
C THR A 160 -2.08 15.01 -8.06
N ASP A 161 -1.57 15.78 -9.03
CA ASP A 161 -2.42 16.53 -9.96
C ASP A 161 -3.08 15.61 -11.02
N GLU A 162 -2.53 14.41 -11.22
CA GLU A 162 -3.06 13.41 -12.14
C GLU A 162 -4.48 12.99 -11.73
N ASP A 163 -5.33 12.67 -12.71
CA ASP A 163 -6.65 12.10 -12.45
C ASP A 163 -6.55 10.71 -11.81
N PRO A 164 -7.19 10.44 -10.66
CA PRO A 164 -7.10 9.15 -9.98
C PRO A 164 -7.53 7.98 -10.86
N HIS A 165 -8.49 8.17 -11.78
CA HIS A 165 -8.85 7.13 -12.73
C HIS A 165 -7.78 6.94 -13.80
N ALA A 166 -7.04 7.99 -14.19
CA ALA A 166 -5.85 7.88 -15.03
C ALA A 166 -4.65 7.24 -14.29
N VAL A 167 -4.47 7.52 -13.00
CA VAL A 167 -3.50 6.83 -12.13
C VAL A 167 -3.83 5.34 -12.09
N LEU A 168 -5.07 4.98 -11.76
CA LEU A 168 -5.52 3.59 -11.73
C LEU A 168 -5.38 2.91 -13.10
N ARG A 169 -5.68 3.60 -14.21
CA ARG A 169 -5.46 3.08 -15.57
C ARG A 169 -3.98 2.83 -15.85
N THR A 170 -3.10 3.72 -15.39
CA THR A 170 -1.64 3.56 -15.54
C THR A 170 -1.15 2.33 -14.77
N LEU A 171 -1.67 2.11 -13.57
CA LEU A 171 -1.38 0.93 -12.75
C LEU A 171 -1.91 -0.35 -13.40
N LYS A 172 -3.16 -0.36 -13.89
CA LYS A 172 -3.80 -1.48 -14.60
C LYS A 172 -3.05 -1.93 -15.87
N ARG A 173 -2.32 -1.02 -16.51
CA ARG A 173 -1.50 -1.30 -17.70
C ARG A 173 -0.13 -1.92 -17.37
N GLY A 174 0.28 -1.96 -16.11
CA GLY A 174 1.63 -2.45 -15.73
C GLY A 174 2.75 -1.49 -16.15
N SER A 175 2.49 -0.17 -16.16
CA SER A 175 3.49 0.81 -16.60
C SER A 175 4.60 1.06 -15.57
N ASP A 176 5.86 0.97 -15.98
CA ASP A 176 7.04 1.33 -15.16
C ASP A 176 7.13 2.82 -14.77
N TRP A 177 6.23 3.67 -15.27
CA TRP A 177 6.33 5.12 -15.15
C TRP A 177 6.44 5.59 -13.70
N PHE A 178 5.62 5.07 -12.78
CA PHE A 178 5.67 5.53 -11.39
C PHE A 178 6.97 5.11 -10.68
N ALA A 179 7.51 3.92 -10.98
CA ALA A 179 8.81 3.50 -10.49
C ALA A 179 9.93 4.44 -10.96
N VAL A 180 9.91 4.82 -12.25
CA VAL A 180 10.82 5.81 -12.81
C VAL A 180 10.63 7.19 -12.18
N ALA A 181 9.38 7.63 -12.02
CA ALA A 181 9.04 8.97 -11.56
C ALA A 181 9.50 9.25 -10.12
N LYS A 182 9.42 8.26 -9.22
CA LYS A 182 9.91 8.37 -7.83
C LYS A 182 11.38 7.93 -7.64
N GLY A 183 11.98 7.36 -8.68
CA GLY A 183 13.36 6.89 -8.66
C GLY A 183 13.55 5.60 -7.86
N SER A 184 12.56 4.70 -7.93
CA SER A 184 12.58 3.36 -7.34
C SER A 184 12.78 2.27 -8.40
N GLY A 185 12.98 2.64 -9.67
CA GLY A 185 13.19 1.70 -10.76
C GLY A 185 14.37 0.76 -10.50
N GLN A 186 14.27 -0.46 -11.02
CA GLN A 186 15.30 -1.47 -10.89
C GLN A 186 15.76 -1.95 -12.26
N SER A 187 17.05 -2.24 -12.40
CA SER A 187 17.65 -2.57 -13.67
C SER A 187 18.85 -3.49 -13.55
N LEU A 188 19.26 -4.07 -14.67
CA LEU A 188 20.46 -4.89 -14.76
C LEU A 188 21.72 -4.10 -14.37
N LEU A 189 21.85 -2.84 -14.83
CA LEU A 189 23.01 -2.01 -14.50
C LEU A 189 23.01 -1.58 -13.03
N GLY A 190 21.84 -1.28 -12.45
CA GLY A 190 21.74 -0.98 -11.02
C GLY A 190 22.08 -2.18 -10.15
N ALA A 191 21.61 -3.38 -10.51
CA ALA A 191 22.01 -4.63 -9.86
C ALA A 191 23.53 -4.86 -9.97
N ALA A 192 24.13 -4.64 -11.14
CA ALA A 192 25.58 -4.75 -11.34
C ALA A 192 26.36 -3.76 -10.46
N ARG A 193 25.89 -2.51 -10.36
CA ARG A 193 26.50 -1.47 -9.51
C ARG A 193 26.51 -1.85 -8.04
N LEU A 194 25.44 -2.49 -7.55
CA LEU A 194 25.33 -2.93 -6.16
C LEU A 194 25.94 -4.31 -5.91
N GLY A 195 26.39 -5.03 -6.95
CA GLY A 195 26.88 -6.41 -6.82
C GLY A 195 25.77 -7.45 -6.62
N MET A 196 24.53 -7.11 -6.99
CA MET A 196 23.30 -7.87 -6.72
C MET A 196 22.70 -8.52 -7.98
N LEU A 197 23.53 -8.85 -8.97
CA LEU A 197 23.08 -9.57 -10.18
C LEU A 197 22.46 -10.93 -9.86
N GLY A 198 22.93 -11.60 -8.81
CA GLY A 198 22.35 -12.87 -8.34
C GLY A 198 20.91 -12.70 -7.88
N ASP A 199 20.62 -11.68 -7.07
CA ASP A 199 19.27 -11.34 -6.64
C ASP A 199 18.37 -10.97 -7.82
N PHE A 200 18.87 -10.15 -8.75
CA PHE A 200 18.15 -9.80 -9.96
C PHE A 200 17.74 -11.07 -10.74
N LEU A 201 18.69 -11.95 -11.06
CA LEU A 201 18.41 -13.18 -11.81
C LEU A 201 17.51 -14.16 -11.06
N LYS A 202 17.66 -14.25 -9.73
CA LYS A 202 16.82 -15.08 -8.88
C LYS A 202 15.36 -14.62 -8.95
N ARG A 203 15.12 -13.31 -8.84
CA ARG A 203 13.79 -12.71 -8.98
C ARG A 203 13.17 -13.02 -10.35
N GLU A 204 13.93 -12.82 -11.42
CA GLU A 204 13.50 -13.14 -12.78
C GLU A 204 13.13 -14.64 -12.91
N LEU A 205 13.95 -15.56 -12.39
CA LEU A 205 13.68 -17.00 -12.40
C LEU A 205 12.39 -17.37 -11.66
N GLN A 206 12.07 -16.65 -10.58
CA GLN A 206 10.86 -16.86 -9.79
C GLN A 206 9.61 -16.20 -10.39
N ARG A 207 9.74 -15.49 -11.53
CA ARG A 207 8.68 -14.68 -12.14
C ARG A 207 8.15 -13.60 -11.19
N MET A 208 9.07 -13.01 -10.43
CA MET A 208 8.72 -11.92 -9.54
C MET A 208 8.97 -10.59 -10.25
N PRO A 209 7.99 -9.69 -10.30
CA PRO A 209 8.22 -8.33 -10.77
C PRO A 209 9.18 -7.59 -9.83
N PRO A 210 9.81 -6.50 -10.27
CA PRO A 210 10.60 -5.63 -9.41
C PRO A 210 9.83 -5.23 -8.15
N MET A 211 10.45 -5.36 -6.98
CA MET A 211 9.87 -4.91 -5.72
C MET A 211 9.62 -3.40 -5.74
N ASP A 212 8.49 -2.97 -5.19
CA ASP A 212 8.20 -1.58 -4.88
C ASP A 212 7.66 -1.50 -3.45
N ILE A 213 7.63 -0.29 -2.88
CA ILE A 213 7.09 -0.04 -1.53
C ILE A 213 5.84 0.85 -1.58
N ALA A 214 5.69 1.64 -2.63
CA ALA A 214 4.51 2.45 -2.90
C ALA A 214 4.19 2.30 -4.39
N ASP A 215 2.93 2.25 -4.82
CA ASP A 215 2.63 2.06 -6.26
C ASP A 215 2.71 3.35 -7.06
N VAL A 216 2.26 4.46 -6.46
CA VAL A 216 2.07 5.74 -7.14
C VAL A 216 3.24 6.67 -6.83
N ALA A 217 3.65 7.45 -7.82
CA ALA A 217 4.54 8.57 -7.58
C ALA A 217 3.69 9.83 -7.32
N TYR A 218 3.81 10.43 -6.15
CA TYR A 218 3.07 11.64 -5.78
C TYR A 218 3.84 12.92 -6.05
N ASP A 219 3.12 14.00 -6.36
CA ASP A 219 3.70 15.31 -6.61
C ASP A 219 4.13 15.97 -5.29
N ARG A 220 3.31 15.83 -4.23
CA ARG A 220 3.54 16.42 -2.91
C ARG A 220 3.09 15.49 -1.79
N PHE A 221 3.74 15.66 -0.64
CA PHE A 221 3.29 15.14 0.64
C PHE A 221 2.96 16.34 1.53
N LEU A 222 1.86 16.25 2.27
CA LEU A 222 1.24 17.38 2.94
C LEU A 222 0.99 17.06 4.42
N ALA A 223 1.19 18.05 5.28
CA ALA A 223 0.72 18.11 6.65
C ALA A 223 -0.36 19.20 6.73
N ASN A 224 -1.60 18.83 7.09
CA ASN A 224 -2.75 19.74 7.13
C ASN A 224 -2.93 20.54 5.82
N GLY A 225 -2.71 19.89 4.68
CA GLY A 225 -2.92 20.48 3.35
C GLY A 225 -1.77 21.33 2.82
N GLN A 226 -0.64 21.40 3.54
CA GLN A 226 0.55 22.14 3.12
C GLN A 226 1.80 21.28 3.23
N GLN A 227 2.78 21.51 2.36
CA GLN A 227 4.05 20.77 2.38
C GLN A 227 4.87 21.09 3.64
N GLU A 228 4.81 22.34 4.10
CA GLU A 228 5.41 22.78 5.35
C GLU A 228 4.40 23.60 6.16
N ILE A 229 4.26 23.28 7.44
CA ILE A 229 3.50 24.09 8.40
C ILE A 229 4.37 24.46 9.59
N VAL A 230 4.02 25.57 10.26
CA VAL A 230 4.66 26.01 11.49
C VAL A 230 3.62 25.98 12.61
N LEU A 231 3.92 25.28 13.69
CA LEU A 231 3.07 25.20 14.87
C LEU A 231 3.76 25.89 16.06
N PRO A 232 3.06 26.79 16.78
CA PRO A 232 3.64 27.49 17.91
C PRO A 232 3.94 26.52 19.05
N ALA A 233 5.16 26.59 19.58
CA ALA A 233 5.59 25.82 20.75
C ALA A 233 6.52 26.66 21.62
N ALA A 234 6.26 26.70 22.92
CA ALA A 234 7.15 27.36 23.87
C ALA A 234 8.39 26.48 24.14
N PRO A 235 9.55 27.08 24.48
CA PRO A 235 10.73 26.34 24.92
C PRO A 235 10.42 25.41 26.10
N ASP A 236 10.95 24.18 26.04
CA ASP A 236 10.75 23.11 27.04
C ASP A 236 9.29 22.66 27.22
N GLN A 237 8.37 23.13 26.37
CA GLN A 237 6.97 22.72 26.39
C GLN A 237 6.84 21.27 25.92
N THR A 238 6.05 20.50 26.66
CA THR A 238 5.56 19.20 26.19
C THR A 238 4.29 19.42 25.38
N LEU A 239 4.22 18.83 24.19
CA LEU A 239 3.06 18.86 23.30
C LEU A 239 2.58 17.44 23.05
N ARG A 240 1.27 17.26 22.92
CA ARG A 240 0.67 16.05 22.37
C ARG A 240 0.35 16.30 20.90
N LEU A 241 1.01 15.57 20.01
CA LEU A 241 0.68 15.57 18.60
C LEU A 241 -0.28 14.41 18.32
N ARG A 242 -1.44 14.72 17.74
CA ARG A 242 -2.44 13.77 17.27
C ARG A 242 -2.25 13.59 15.78
N LEU A 243 -1.66 12.46 15.41
CA LEU A 243 -1.19 12.16 14.07
C LEU A 243 -2.22 11.28 13.37
N VAL A 244 -2.58 11.66 12.15
CA VAL A 244 -3.49 10.91 11.27
C VAL A 244 -2.78 10.70 9.94
N ASN A 245 -2.73 9.47 9.43
CA ASN A 245 -2.29 9.23 8.06
C ASN A 245 -3.52 9.03 7.17
N GLY A 246 -3.98 10.10 6.52
CA GLY A 246 -5.10 10.10 5.58
C GLY A 246 -4.63 10.13 4.12
N SER A 247 -3.51 9.47 3.84
CA SER A 247 -2.95 9.34 2.48
C SER A 247 -3.67 8.26 1.70
N ALA A 248 -3.68 8.36 0.37
CA ALA A 248 -4.30 7.33 -0.45
C ALA A 248 -3.46 6.04 -0.50
N THR A 249 -2.12 6.16 -0.56
CA THR A 249 -1.23 4.97 -0.53
C THR A 249 0.08 5.16 0.23
N THR A 250 0.35 6.34 0.79
CA THR A 250 1.67 6.64 1.37
C THR A 250 1.77 6.28 2.85
N TYR A 251 2.71 5.39 3.16
CA TYR A 251 3.22 5.20 4.53
C TYR A 251 4.24 6.28 4.85
N PHE A 252 4.35 6.67 6.13
CA PHE A 252 5.33 7.68 6.54
C PHE A 252 6.25 7.19 7.65
N HIS A 253 7.55 7.41 7.48
CA HIS A 253 8.51 7.47 8.58
C HIS A 253 8.41 8.83 9.26
N LEU A 254 7.88 8.82 10.48
CA LEU A 254 7.74 9.99 11.33
C LEU A 254 8.94 10.12 12.26
N GLU A 255 9.54 11.31 12.30
CA GLU A 255 10.64 11.60 13.20
C GLU A 255 10.68 13.07 13.64
N PHE A 256 10.95 13.26 14.93
CA PHE A 256 11.14 14.57 15.53
C PHE A 256 12.63 14.88 15.75
N ALA A 257 13.10 15.99 15.19
CA ALA A 257 14.49 16.44 15.30
C ALA A 257 14.90 16.79 16.74
N GLY A 258 13.93 17.11 17.61
CA GLY A 258 14.19 17.52 18.99
C GLY A 258 14.47 16.36 19.95
N GLY A 259 14.32 15.10 19.51
CA GLY A 259 14.54 13.91 20.32
C GLY A 259 13.45 12.86 20.12
N PRO A 260 13.44 11.80 20.94
CA PRO A 260 12.46 10.73 20.80
C PRO A 260 11.03 11.24 21.08
N MET A 261 10.09 10.60 20.42
CA MET A 261 8.66 10.78 20.60
C MET A 261 8.13 9.68 21.50
N THR A 262 7.23 9.98 22.43
CA THR A 262 6.60 8.98 23.28
C THR A 262 5.19 8.70 22.81
N ILE A 263 4.96 7.54 22.20
CA ILE A 263 3.62 7.07 21.80
C ILE A 263 2.79 6.82 23.07
N VAL A 264 1.59 7.40 23.12
CA VAL A 264 0.65 7.26 24.24
C VAL A 264 -0.74 6.80 23.81
N ALA A 265 -1.06 6.87 22.52
CA ALA A 265 -2.23 6.22 21.95
C ALA A 265 -1.95 5.71 20.53
N ALA A 266 -2.63 4.66 20.12
CA ALA A 266 -2.66 4.12 18.77
C ALA A 266 -4.12 3.83 18.38
N ASP A 267 -4.57 4.27 17.20
CA ASP A 267 -5.95 4.10 16.70
C ASP A 267 -7.01 4.60 17.71
N GLY A 268 -6.71 5.72 18.38
CA GLY A 268 -7.56 6.30 19.42
C GLY A 268 -7.54 5.56 20.77
N GLN A 269 -6.87 4.40 20.88
CA GLN A 269 -6.77 3.61 22.11
C GLN A 269 -5.50 3.94 22.88
N GLU A 270 -5.61 4.12 24.21
CA GLU A 270 -4.46 4.38 25.06
C GLU A 270 -3.52 3.18 25.15
N VAL A 271 -2.22 3.44 25.04
CA VAL A 271 -1.16 2.43 25.17
C VAL A 271 -0.20 2.80 26.30
N GLU A 272 0.50 1.80 26.84
CA GLU A 272 1.63 2.05 27.73
C GLU A 272 2.66 2.92 26.98
N PRO A 273 3.18 4.00 27.60
CA PRO A 273 4.09 4.92 26.93
C PRO A 273 5.29 4.21 26.29
N LEU A 274 5.43 4.35 24.97
CA LEU A 274 6.51 3.75 24.19
C LEU A 274 7.36 4.84 23.54
N SER A 275 8.64 4.90 23.88
CA SER A 275 9.58 5.88 23.33
C SER A 275 10.19 5.39 22.02
N GLU A 276 10.01 6.16 20.95
CA GLU A 276 10.55 5.88 19.61
C GLU A 276 11.32 7.07 19.07
N GLN A 277 12.46 6.81 18.45
CA GLN A 277 13.13 7.84 17.64
C GLN A 277 12.43 8.02 16.29
N ARG A 278 11.98 6.92 15.69
CA ARG A 278 11.35 6.87 14.37
C ARG A 278 10.20 5.88 14.38
N LEU A 279 9.08 6.29 13.81
CA LEU A 279 7.86 5.49 13.72
C LEU A 279 7.50 5.32 12.24
N LEU A 280 7.36 4.09 11.75
CA LEU A 280 6.66 3.85 10.49
C LEU A 280 5.16 3.80 10.79
N MET A 281 4.42 4.72 10.19
CA MET A 281 2.97 4.85 10.32
C MET A 281 2.32 4.43 9.01
N ALA A 282 1.48 3.40 9.08
CA ALA A 282 0.75 2.90 7.92
C ALA A 282 -0.40 3.83 7.53
N VAL A 283 -0.93 3.64 6.32
CA VAL A 283 -2.13 4.37 5.88
C VAL A 283 -3.29 4.06 6.82
N ALA A 284 -4.08 5.08 7.14
CA ALA A 284 -5.27 5.02 7.99
C ALA A 284 -5.06 4.71 9.47
N GLU A 285 -3.82 4.62 9.93
CA GLU A 285 -3.53 4.58 11.36
C GLU A 285 -3.68 5.97 11.98
N THR A 286 -3.86 6.00 13.30
CA THR A 286 -3.67 7.21 14.10
C THR A 286 -2.72 6.95 15.25
N TYR A 287 -1.91 7.94 15.61
CA TYR A 287 -1.05 7.87 16.79
C TYR A 287 -1.09 9.18 17.55
N ASP A 288 -1.17 9.10 18.87
CA ASP A 288 -0.90 10.25 19.71
C ASP A 288 0.49 10.11 20.32
N VAL A 289 1.34 11.12 20.12
CA VAL A 289 2.70 11.15 20.64
C VAL A 289 2.92 12.37 21.52
N LEU A 290 3.68 12.20 22.60
CA LEU A 290 4.21 13.29 23.39
C LEU A 290 5.61 13.62 22.91
N ILE A 291 5.86 14.90 22.66
CA ILE A 291 7.19 15.43 22.36
C ILE A 291 7.51 16.56 23.33
N LYS A 292 8.79 16.72 23.64
CA LYS A 292 9.29 17.88 24.39
C LYS A 292 10.09 18.77 23.44
N VAL A 293 9.60 19.99 23.18
CA VAL A 293 10.27 20.93 22.27
C VAL A 293 11.48 21.54 22.99
N PRO A 294 12.72 21.29 22.54
CA PRO A 294 13.89 21.81 23.23
C PRO A 294 13.99 23.34 23.15
N ALA A 295 14.67 23.95 24.12
CA ALA A 295 14.96 25.38 24.06
C ALA A 295 15.97 25.72 22.96
N GLY A 296 15.77 26.86 22.28
CA GLY A 296 16.80 27.46 21.41
C GLY A 296 16.74 27.07 19.93
N GLY A 297 15.56 26.72 19.40
CA GLY A 297 15.36 26.54 17.97
C GLY A 297 13.94 26.12 17.59
N ALA A 298 13.69 26.08 16.29
CA ALA A 298 12.50 25.48 15.70
C ALA A 298 12.89 24.09 15.17
N TYR A 299 12.25 23.04 15.68
CA TYR A 299 12.60 21.65 15.40
C TYR A 299 11.59 21.04 14.44
N GLU A 300 12.09 20.34 13.44
CA GLU A 300 11.25 19.66 12.46
C GLU A 300 10.67 18.38 13.04
N PHE A 301 9.36 18.19 12.90
CA PHE A 301 8.71 16.90 12.89
C PHE A 301 8.43 16.55 11.43
N ARG A 302 9.18 15.59 10.89
CA ARG A 302 9.14 15.23 9.46
C ARG A 302 8.34 13.95 9.26
N ALA A 303 7.49 13.93 8.23
CA ALA A 303 6.85 12.75 7.71
C ALA A 303 7.47 12.39 6.35
N THR A 304 8.44 11.47 6.36
CA THR A 304 9.13 11.03 5.13
C THR A 304 8.37 9.88 4.49
N ALA A 305 8.02 10.01 3.21
CA ALA A 305 7.36 8.95 2.47
C ALA A 305 8.19 7.66 2.56
N HIS A 306 7.53 6.51 2.73
CA HIS A 306 8.21 5.24 2.98
C HIS A 306 9.16 4.88 1.84
N ASP A 307 8.82 5.14 0.59
CA ASP A 307 9.70 4.96 -0.57
C ASP A 307 10.90 5.94 -0.65
N GLY A 308 10.94 6.97 0.21
CA GLY A 308 11.96 8.02 0.23
C GLY A 308 11.88 8.99 -0.94
N SER A 309 10.69 9.11 -1.57
CA SER A 309 10.46 10.02 -2.69
C SER A 309 10.39 11.48 -2.27
N GLY A 310 9.79 11.78 -1.12
CA GLY A 310 9.68 13.13 -0.55
C GLY A 310 9.18 13.12 0.90
N PHE A 311 8.77 14.29 1.41
CA PHE A 311 8.25 14.42 2.78
C PHE A 311 7.36 15.65 2.98
N ALA A 312 6.67 15.68 4.12
CA ALA A 312 6.05 16.89 4.68
C ALA A 312 6.74 17.29 5.99
N SER A 313 6.80 18.60 6.29
CA SER A 313 7.47 19.14 7.48
C SER A 313 6.52 19.92 8.38
N VAL A 314 6.64 19.67 9.69
CA VAL A 314 5.98 20.44 10.74
C VAL A 314 7.04 21.07 11.63
N TRP A 315 7.18 22.38 11.56
CA TRP A 315 8.17 23.12 12.35
C TRP A 315 7.59 23.54 13.70
N LEU A 316 8.24 23.14 14.79
CA LEU A 316 7.79 23.36 16.16
C LEU A 316 8.77 24.25 16.92
N GLY A 317 8.30 25.40 17.38
CA GLY A 317 9.10 26.38 18.12
C GLY A 317 9.59 27.54 17.26
N GLU A 318 10.51 28.34 17.81
CA GLU A 318 11.02 29.56 17.18
C GLU A 318 12.56 29.60 17.21
N GLY A 319 13.18 30.22 16.19
CA GLY A 319 14.63 30.42 16.12
C GLY A 319 15.29 29.66 14.98
N SER A 320 16.53 29.19 15.19
CA SER A 320 17.26 28.44 14.17
C SER A 320 16.57 27.12 13.84
N LEU A 321 16.33 26.87 12.55
CA LEU A 321 15.75 25.62 12.06
C LEU A 321 16.68 24.44 12.35
N ARG A 322 16.11 23.36 12.90
CA ARG A 322 16.76 22.08 13.18
C ARG A 322 16.02 20.99 12.40
N PRO A 323 16.52 20.61 11.21
CA PRO A 323 15.87 19.60 10.40
C PRO A 323 15.99 18.21 11.03
N ALA A 324 15.00 17.37 10.77
CA ALA A 324 15.05 15.95 11.09
C ALA A 324 16.11 15.25 10.22
N PRO A 325 16.74 14.17 10.71
CA PRO A 325 17.69 13.42 9.91
C PRO A 325 17.00 12.76 8.72
N ASP A 326 17.73 12.63 7.61
CA ASP A 326 17.25 11.91 6.43
C ASP A 326 17.07 10.41 6.74
N VAL A 327 16.03 9.83 6.16
CA VAL A 327 15.79 8.38 6.20
C VAL A 327 16.49 7.77 4.98
N PRO A 328 17.40 6.79 5.12
CA PRO A 328 18.01 6.14 3.96
C PRO A 328 16.94 5.55 3.02
N ARG A 329 17.20 5.51 1.72
CA ARG A 329 16.26 4.92 0.75
C ARG A 329 16.18 3.40 0.94
N PRO A 330 15.05 2.77 0.61
CA PRO A 330 14.92 1.31 0.73
C PRO A 330 15.81 0.60 -0.29
N ASN A 331 16.47 -0.49 0.12
CA ASN A 331 17.13 -1.38 -0.83
C ASN A 331 16.09 -2.30 -1.50
N LEU A 332 15.75 -1.99 -2.75
CA LEU A 332 14.74 -2.72 -3.51
C LEU A 332 15.29 -3.92 -4.30
N TYR A 333 16.62 -4.11 -4.35
CA TYR A 333 17.25 -5.20 -5.09
C TYR A 333 17.34 -6.50 -4.30
N GLN A 334 17.26 -6.44 -2.96
CA GLN A 334 17.51 -7.61 -2.13
C GLN A 334 16.29 -8.54 -2.14
N THR A 335 16.45 -9.76 -2.65
CA THR A 335 15.33 -10.71 -2.71
C THR A 335 15.08 -11.35 -1.35
N MET A 336 13.80 -11.50 -0.99
CA MET A 336 13.38 -12.30 0.16
C MET A 336 13.08 -13.74 -0.30
N GLY A 337 13.40 -14.74 0.53
CA GLY A 337 13.06 -16.15 0.27
C GLY A 337 14.17 -16.98 -0.38
N HIS A 338 13.90 -18.28 -0.57
CA HIS A 338 14.84 -19.29 -1.08
C HIS A 338 14.52 -19.64 -2.55
N LEU A 339 15.55 -19.96 -3.33
CA LEU A 339 15.38 -20.44 -4.70
C LEU A 339 15.39 -21.97 -4.71
N GLY A 340 14.28 -22.59 -5.08
CA GLY A 340 14.18 -24.03 -5.26
C GLY A 340 13.52 -24.40 -6.59
N LEU A 341 13.77 -25.65 -7.04
CA LEU A 341 13.22 -26.15 -8.31
C LEU A 341 11.69 -26.24 -8.30
N LYS A 342 11.08 -26.47 -7.13
CA LYS A 342 9.62 -26.56 -7.01
C LYS A 342 8.97 -25.20 -7.28
N GLU A 343 9.56 -24.14 -6.76
CA GLU A 343 9.11 -22.77 -6.88
C GLU A 343 9.30 -22.26 -8.33
N VAL A 344 10.43 -22.58 -8.95
CA VAL A 344 10.71 -22.24 -10.36
C VAL A 344 9.72 -22.91 -11.32
N PHE A 345 9.32 -24.15 -11.07
CA PHE A 345 8.36 -24.87 -11.93
C PHE A 345 6.92 -24.86 -11.39
N ALA A 346 6.62 -24.00 -10.41
CA ALA A 346 5.26 -23.83 -9.93
C ALA A 346 4.35 -23.23 -11.01
N PHE A 347 3.13 -23.77 -11.10
CA PHE A 347 2.10 -23.31 -12.04
C PHE A 347 1.19 -22.22 -11.45
N THR A 348 1.37 -21.87 -10.18
CA THR A 348 0.59 -20.84 -9.49
C THR A 348 1.51 -19.89 -8.73
N PRO A 349 1.11 -18.61 -8.57
CA PRO A 349 1.84 -17.64 -7.75
C PRO A 349 2.09 -18.15 -6.33
N ALA A 350 1.07 -18.73 -5.69
CA ALA A 350 1.18 -19.32 -4.35
C ALA A 350 2.27 -20.41 -4.25
N GLY A 351 2.43 -21.23 -5.30
CA GLY A 351 3.47 -22.25 -5.37
C GLY A 351 4.87 -21.71 -5.68
N GLY A 352 4.97 -20.54 -6.34
CA GLY A 352 6.24 -19.92 -6.73
C GLY A 352 6.79 -18.90 -5.72
N MET A 353 5.90 -18.21 -4.99
CA MET A 353 6.24 -17.08 -4.13
C MET A 353 6.19 -17.39 -2.64
N GLY A 354 6.00 -18.66 -2.23
CA GLY A 354 6.47 -19.11 -0.93
C GLY A 354 5.48 -19.83 -0.02
N MET A 355 4.18 -19.90 -0.33
CA MET A 355 3.23 -20.68 0.48
C MET A 355 2.04 -21.25 -0.30
N ALA A 356 2.03 -22.57 -0.49
CA ALA A 356 0.90 -23.29 -1.06
C ALA A 356 -0.37 -23.21 -0.18
N ASP A 357 -1.55 -23.19 -0.81
CA ASP A 357 -2.86 -23.15 -0.13
C ASP A 357 -3.03 -24.31 0.85
N GLU A 358 -2.50 -25.49 0.52
CA GLU A 358 -2.49 -26.67 1.40
C GLU A 358 -1.76 -26.41 2.72
N ALA A 359 -0.69 -25.61 2.70
CA ALA A 359 0.10 -25.31 3.89
C ALA A 359 -0.58 -24.26 4.78
N VAL A 360 -1.27 -23.30 4.16
CA VAL A 360 -2.15 -22.35 4.85
C VAL A 360 -3.34 -23.08 5.49
N ALA A 361 -4.01 -23.95 4.75
CA ALA A 361 -5.12 -24.75 5.26
C ALA A 361 -4.69 -25.70 6.40
N ALA A 362 -3.44 -26.20 6.36
CA ALA A 362 -2.85 -27.00 7.41
C ALA A 362 -2.36 -26.20 8.64
N GLY A 363 -2.48 -24.87 8.62
CA GLY A 363 -2.10 -24.00 9.75
C GLY A 363 -0.61 -23.96 10.06
N ARG A 364 0.24 -24.22 9.06
CA ARG A 364 1.70 -24.35 9.27
C ARG A 364 2.39 -23.01 9.54
N PHE A 365 1.72 -21.89 9.29
CA PHE A 365 2.30 -20.55 9.30
C PHE A 365 1.47 -19.56 10.13
N ASP A 366 0.68 -20.06 11.08
CA ASP A 366 -0.32 -19.27 11.81
C ASP A 366 0.23 -18.44 12.98
N GLN A 367 1.52 -18.54 13.33
CA GLN A 367 1.99 -17.69 14.43
C GLN A 367 2.23 -16.27 13.92
N PRO A 368 1.78 -15.25 14.69
CA PRO A 368 2.10 -13.87 14.38
C PRO A 368 3.61 -13.70 14.29
N GLY A 369 4.08 -12.99 13.26
CA GLY A 369 5.51 -12.77 13.07
C GLY A 369 6.30 -14.04 12.69
N MET A 370 5.66 -15.13 12.24
CA MET A 370 6.35 -16.26 11.57
C MET A 370 6.81 -15.89 10.16
N MET A 371 7.64 -14.87 10.11
CA MET A 371 8.92 -14.80 9.42
C MET A 371 9.64 -13.65 10.11
N SER A 372 10.02 -13.83 11.39
CA SER A 372 10.94 -12.89 12.02
C SER A 372 12.16 -12.90 11.12
N MET A 373 12.56 -11.75 10.59
CA MET A 373 13.63 -11.70 9.60
C MET A 373 14.98 -12.22 10.16
N HIS A 374 15.07 -12.44 11.49
CA HIS A 374 16.15 -13.17 12.14
C HIS A 374 16.24 -14.65 11.68
N ASP A 375 15.10 -15.29 11.44
CA ASP A 375 15.01 -16.66 10.93
C ASP A 375 15.29 -16.72 9.42
N MET A 376 15.03 -15.63 8.69
CA MET A 376 15.34 -15.52 7.26
C MET A 376 16.84 -15.29 6.99
N ALA A 377 17.52 -14.50 7.83
CA ALA A 377 18.97 -14.26 7.73
C ALA A 377 19.80 -15.51 8.08
N THR A 378 19.37 -16.30 9.06
CA THR A 378 20.05 -17.55 9.45
C THR A 378 19.92 -18.67 8.42
N MET A 379 18.92 -18.58 7.52
CA MET A 379 18.74 -19.52 6.39
C MET A 379 19.54 -19.14 5.14
N ALA A 380 20.03 -17.89 5.04
CA ALA A 380 20.90 -17.46 3.95
C ALA A 380 22.36 -17.92 4.12
N ASP A 381 22.78 -18.22 5.36
CA ASP A 381 24.17 -18.54 5.72
C ASP A 381 24.44 -20.03 5.97
N THR A 382 23.48 -20.95 5.77
CA THR A 382 23.75 -22.39 5.92
C THR A 382 24.16 -23.04 4.59
N PRO A 383 25.41 -23.50 4.43
CA PRO A 383 25.74 -24.42 3.36
C PRO A 383 25.04 -25.75 3.63
N ASN A 384 24.37 -26.24 2.60
CA ASN A 384 23.82 -27.59 2.52
C ASN A 384 24.82 -28.64 3.04
N HIS A 385 24.59 -29.19 4.23
CA HIS A 385 25.26 -30.40 4.68
C HIS A 385 24.25 -31.54 4.78
N GLY A 386 24.18 -32.29 3.67
CA GLY A 386 23.88 -33.71 3.77
C GLY A 386 24.96 -34.38 4.62
N ALA A 387 24.59 -34.92 5.77
CA ALA A 387 25.38 -35.91 6.48
C ALA A 387 24.43 -36.85 7.21
N MET A 388 24.58 -38.13 6.87
CA MET A 388 23.80 -39.24 7.37
C MET A 388 23.99 -39.43 8.88
N ASP A 389 22.89 -39.80 9.53
CA ASP A 389 22.82 -40.39 10.86
C ASP A 389 23.76 -41.61 10.99
N HIS A 390 24.62 -41.57 12.01
CA HIS A 390 25.05 -42.78 12.73
C HIS A 390 25.31 -42.50 14.22
N SER A 391 24.38 -42.97 15.05
CA SER A 391 24.59 -43.75 16.27
C SER A 391 25.21 -43.12 17.54
N SER A 392 24.40 -43.15 18.60
CA SER A 392 24.65 -43.60 19.98
C SER A 392 25.78 -42.97 20.83
N ALA A 393 25.39 -42.30 21.93
CA ALA A 393 25.54 -42.78 23.33
C ALA A 393 25.53 -41.61 24.33
N THR A 394 24.92 -41.85 25.49
CA THR A 394 24.72 -40.93 26.63
C THR A 394 25.96 -40.88 27.57
N PRO A 395 25.94 -40.21 28.76
CA PRO A 395 26.76 -39.04 29.08
C PRO A 395 27.82 -39.33 30.17
N ALA A 396 28.79 -38.41 30.41
CA ALA A 396 29.32 -38.08 31.75
C ALA A 396 30.59 -37.20 31.75
N SER A 397 30.64 -36.38 32.81
CA SER A 397 31.80 -35.95 33.61
C SER A 397 32.85 -34.97 33.06
N GLU A 398 32.89 -33.80 33.71
CA GLU A 398 34.12 -33.01 33.94
C GLU A 398 35.15 -33.82 34.77
N PRO A 399 36.45 -33.48 34.73
CA PRO A 399 36.99 -32.49 35.69
C PRO A 399 38.14 -31.58 35.18
N ASP A 400 38.03 -30.31 35.57
CA ASP A 400 38.98 -29.37 36.19
C ASP A 400 40.52 -29.37 35.94
N HIS A 401 41.01 -28.15 35.66
CA HIS A 401 42.16 -27.42 36.25
C HIS A 401 43.24 -26.90 35.30
N GLY A 402 43.46 -25.57 35.31
CA GLY A 402 44.69 -24.95 34.82
C GLY A 402 44.61 -23.43 34.59
N ALA A 403 44.61 -22.65 35.68
CA ALA A 403 44.58 -21.19 35.67
C ALA A 403 45.85 -20.55 35.07
N MET A 404 45.70 -19.44 34.31
CA MET A 404 46.59 -18.27 34.34
C MET A 404 45.84 -16.98 33.97
N HIS A 405 45.95 -15.97 34.84
CA HIS A 405 45.44 -14.61 34.68
C HIS A 405 46.19 -13.81 33.60
N ALA A 406 45.47 -13.02 32.79
CA ALA A 406 45.93 -11.72 32.26
C ALA A 406 44.72 -10.86 31.83
N GLY A 407 44.76 -9.56 32.16
CA GLY A 407 43.65 -8.60 32.07
C GLY A 407 43.19 -8.18 30.65
N PRO A 408 42.20 -7.27 30.58
CA PRO A 408 41.51 -6.92 29.33
C PRO A 408 42.41 -6.06 28.42
N PRO A 409 42.48 -6.31 27.11
CA PRO A 409 43.16 -5.41 26.19
C PRO A 409 42.25 -4.22 25.82
N ALA A 410 42.87 -3.04 25.80
CA ALA A 410 42.35 -1.76 25.36
C ALA A 410 42.00 -1.75 23.85
N PRO A 411 41.13 -0.82 23.39
CA PRO A 411 40.71 -0.75 22.00
C PRO A 411 41.85 -0.30 21.08
N ALA A 412 42.02 -1.00 19.96
CA ALA A 412 43.03 -0.69 18.95
C ALA A 412 42.64 0.55 18.13
N MET A 413 43.60 1.45 17.99
CA MET A 413 43.54 2.73 17.29
C MET A 413 43.45 2.52 15.77
N ALA A 414 42.51 3.22 15.14
CA ALA A 414 42.41 3.36 13.69
C ALA A 414 43.57 4.23 13.16
N HIS A 415 44.26 3.73 12.13
CA HIS A 415 45.22 4.53 11.36
C HIS A 415 44.48 5.45 10.39
N GLY A 416 44.65 6.75 10.58
CA GLY A 416 44.17 7.78 9.68
C GLY A 416 45.06 7.96 8.45
N HIS A 417 44.43 8.18 7.31
CA HIS A 417 44.96 9.02 6.25
C HIS A 417 44.08 10.26 6.13
N GLY A 418 44.66 11.41 6.45
CA GLY A 418 44.00 12.70 6.38
C GLY A 418 43.84 13.18 4.94
N GLY A 419 42.60 13.48 4.58
CA GLY A 419 42.22 14.48 3.60
C GLY A 419 41.23 15.41 4.29
N HIS A 420 41.60 16.68 4.47
CA HIS A 420 40.74 17.69 5.09
C HIS A 420 39.48 17.89 4.25
N GLY A 421 38.33 17.61 4.87
CA GLY A 421 37.03 17.72 4.27
C GLY A 421 36.44 19.13 4.32
N MET A 422 35.37 19.30 3.56
CA MET A 422 34.09 19.63 4.17
C MET A 422 33.22 18.38 4.01
N PRO A 423 32.53 17.87 5.05
CA PRO A 423 31.39 16.99 4.78
C PRO A 423 30.41 17.77 3.89
N PRO A 424 29.71 17.12 2.94
CA PRO A 424 28.64 17.78 2.21
C PRO A 424 27.64 18.37 3.21
N PRO A 425 26.96 19.48 2.89
CA PRO A 425 25.89 19.98 3.74
C PRO A 425 24.92 18.84 4.02
N LEU A 426 24.36 18.80 5.24
CA LEU A 426 23.24 17.93 5.59
C LEU A 426 22.29 17.91 4.40
N SER A 427 22.29 16.80 3.66
CA SER A 427 21.25 16.54 2.67
C SER A 427 19.97 16.66 3.46
N VAL A 428 19.18 17.68 3.15
CA VAL A 428 17.77 17.67 3.47
C VAL A 428 17.19 17.09 2.20
N MET A 429 16.59 15.90 2.28
CA MET A 429 15.84 15.36 1.15
C MET A 429 14.97 16.48 0.55
N ASP A 430 14.88 16.58 -0.78
CA ASP A 430 13.93 17.56 -1.33
C ASP A 430 12.49 17.09 -1.01
N PRO A 431 11.60 17.99 -0.56
CA PRO A 431 10.28 17.61 -0.06
C PRO A 431 9.30 17.15 -1.17
N ASN A 432 9.67 17.22 -2.45
CA ASN A 432 8.82 16.83 -3.59
C ASN A 432 8.97 15.35 -3.98
N GLY A 433 7.90 14.66 -4.42
CA GLY A 433 7.94 13.20 -4.66
C GLY A 433 8.45 12.73 -6.04
N LYS A 434 8.03 13.35 -7.17
CA LYS A 434 8.34 12.88 -8.55
C LYS A 434 9.71 13.30 -9.11
N LYS A 435 10.82 13.17 -8.35
CA LYS A 435 12.13 13.66 -8.84
C LYS A 435 12.78 12.81 -9.93
N GLY A 436 12.60 11.50 -9.87
CA GLY A 436 13.14 10.57 -10.87
C GLY A 436 12.56 10.84 -12.28
N ALA A 437 11.40 11.46 -12.35
CA ALA A 437 10.77 11.88 -13.61
C ALA A 437 11.63 12.88 -14.40
N ALA A 438 12.42 13.72 -13.72
CA ALA A 438 13.27 14.74 -14.33
C ALA A 438 14.76 14.36 -14.41
N ASP A 439 15.16 13.24 -13.80
CA ASP A 439 16.54 12.76 -13.84
C ASP A 439 16.75 11.78 -15.02
N PHE A 440 17.47 12.25 -16.04
CA PHE A 440 17.82 11.49 -17.24
C PHE A 440 19.24 10.91 -17.20
N THR A 441 19.93 10.99 -16.06
CA THR A 441 21.21 10.30 -15.88
C THR A 441 21.02 8.78 -15.92
N LEU A 442 22.08 8.04 -16.25
CA LEU A 442 22.01 6.59 -16.53
C LEU A 442 21.31 5.78 -15.43
N LEU A 443 21.52 6.16 -14.16
CA LEU A 443 20.93 5.52 -12.97
C LEU A 443 20.11 6.51 -12.12
N GLY A 444 19.73 7.66 -12.67
CA GLY A 444 19.05 8.72 -11.91
C GLY A 444 17.66 8.32 -11.42
N ALA A 445 16.97 7.50 -12.19
CA ALA A 445 15.68 6.91 -11.82
C ALA A 445 15.80 5.52 -11.18
N ASP A 446 17.03 5.06 -10.90
CA ASP A 446 17.29 3.73 -10.33
C ASP A 446 17.47 3.82 -8.82
N ALA A 447 16.92 2.86 -8.08
CA ALA A 447 17.14 2.76 -6.64
C ALA A 447 18.65 2.69 -6.29
N ALA A 448 19.47 2.07 -7.16
CA ALA A 448 20.93 2.00 -7.02
C ALA A 448 21.66 3.33 -7.23
N GLY A 449 20.95 4.37 -7.68
CA GLY A 449 21.44 5.75 -7.76
C GLY A 449 21.56 6.42 -6.38
N ALA A 450 20.83 5.92 -5.37
CA ALA A 450 20.87 6.46 -4.02
C ALA A 450 22.21 6.15 -3.33
N PRO A 451 22.80 7.09 -2.58
CA PRO A 451 24.09 6.88 -1.92
C PRO A 451 24.00 5.91 -0.73
N ASP A 452 22.88 5.96 0.01
CA ASP A 452 22.65 5.16 1.20
C ASP A 452 21.34 4.38 1.05
N LEU A 453 21.47 3.06 1.05
CA LEU A 453 20.36 2.11 1.00
C LEU A 453 20.27 1.35 2.32
N ALA A 454 19.05 1.13 2.79
CA ALA A 454 18.79 0.37 4.00
C ALA A 454 17.68 -0.66 3.76
N MET A 455 17.81 -1.80 4.42
CA MET A 455 16.78 -2.84 4.36
C MET A 455 15.58 -2.45 5.19
N ASP A 456 14.41 -2.46 4.55
CA ASP A 456 13.15 -2.15 5.20
C ASP A 456 12.79 -3.21 6.26
N GLY A 457 12.30 -2.76 7.41
CA GLY A 457 12.01 -3.62 8.58
C GLY A 457 13.23 -4.13 9.34
N MET A 458 14.42 -4.10 8.73
CA MET A 458 15.63 -4.71 9.28
C MET A 458 16.65 -3.72 9.79
N ALA A 459 16.85 -2.65 9.03
CA ALA A 459 17.75 -1.60 9.45
C ALA A 459 17.06 -0.80 10.57
N PRO A 460 17.76 -0.45 11.66
CA PRO A 460 17.23 0.46 12.68
C PRO A 460 16.78 1.81 12.10
N ALA A 461 17.34 2.19 10.95
CA ALA A 461 16.96 3.38 10.21
C ALA A 461 15.65 3.24 9.42
N ARG A 462 15.12 2.03 9.22
CA ARG A 462 13.87 1.79 8.50
C ARG A 462 13.03 0.76 9.26
N PRO A 463 12.56 1.11 10.48
CA PRO A 463 11.81 0.16 11.30
C PRO A 463 10.44 -0.12 10.68
N TRP A 464 9.94 -1.33 10.91
CA TRP A 464 8.52 -1.65 10.71
C TRP A 464 7.63 -1.03 11.79
N PRO A 465 6.29 -1.04 11.63
CA PRO A 465 5.38 -0.54 12.64
C PRO A 465 5.60 -1.22 14.00
N PRO A 466 5.47 -0.51 15.13
CA PRO A 466 5.95 -0.98 16.43
C PRO A 466 4.98 -1.94 17.15
N TYR A 467 4.11 -2.66 16.42
CA TYR A 467 3.01 -3.44 17.00
C TYR A 467 3.45 -4.40 18.10
N GLU A 468 4.56 -5.11 17.89
CA GLU A 468 5.11 -6.07 18.86
C GLU A 468 5.51 -5.46 20.20
N ARG A 469 5.75 -4.14 20.22
CA ARG A 469 6.18 -3.38 21.40
C ARG A 469 5.06 -2.54 22.01
N LEU A 470 3.97 -2.31 21.28
CA LEU A 470 2.79 -1.64 21.83
C LEU A 470 2.09 -2.55 22.83
N ARG A 471 1.62 -1.97 23.94
CA ARG A 471 0.84 -2.67 24.97
C ARG A 471 -0.34 -1.79 25.36
N ALA A 472 -1.53 -2.38 25.50
CA ALA A 472 -2.68 -1.67 26.04
C ALA A 472 -2.48 -1.34 27.52
N THR A 473 -3.01 -0.20 27.97
CA THR A 473 -2.93 0.22 29.39
C THR A 473 -3.75 -0.67 30.33
N LYS A 474 -4.69 -1.45 29.78
CA LYS A 474 -5.57 -2.38 30.48
C LYS A 474 -5.50 -3.76 29.82
N PRO A 475 -5.78 -4.86 30.56
CA PRO A 475 -5.93 -6.18 29.95
C PRO A 475 -6.99 -6.17 28.85
N THR A 476 -6.65 -6.73 27.70
CA THR A 476 -7.53 -6.84 26.52
C THR A 476 -7.91 -8.29 26.21
N ALA A 477 -7.28 -9.25 26.90
CA ALA A 477 -7.61 -10.67 26.75
C ALA A 477 -9.10 -10.97 26.97
N PHE A 478 -9.67 -11.73 26.03
CA PHE A 478 -10.99 -12.29 26.18
C PHE A 478 -10.98 -13.48 27.15
N ALA A 479 -12.13 -13.78 27.75
CA ALA A 479 -12.25 -14.89 28.68
C ALA A 479 -11.97 -16.23 27.96
N GLN A 480 -11.16 -17.10 28.58
CA GLN A 480 -10.68 -18.36 27.98
C GLN A 480 -11.81 -19.37 27.69
N ASP A 481 -12.99 -19.19 28.27
CA ASP A 481 -14.17 -20.02 28.05
C ASP A 481 -14.98 -19.62 26.81
N LYS A 482 -14.66 -18.48 26.18
CA LYS A 482 -15.30 -18.04 24.94
C LYS A 482 -14.80 -18.88 23.76
N PRO A 483 -15.70 -19.36 22.88
CA PRO A 483 -15.28 -20.04 21.65
C PRO A 483 -14.51 -19.06 20.75
N VAL A 484 -13.44 -19.56 20.13
CA VAL A 484 -12.64 -18.83 19.14
C VAL A 484 -12.92 -19.41 17.75
N ARG A 485 -13.40 -18.59 16.82
CA ARG A 485 -13.56 -18.94 15.40
C ARG A 485 -12.37 -18.39 14.62
N GLU A 486 -11.55 -19.30 14.08
CA GLU A 486 -10.40 -18.92 13.25
C GLU A 486 -10.78 -18.82 11.78
N ILE A 487 -10.34 -17.72 11.15
CA ILE A 487 -10.51 -17.46 9.73
C ILE A 487 -9.13 -17.13 9.16
N ARG A 488 -8.65 -17.96 8.23
CA ARG A 488 -7.37 -17.74 7.53
C ARG A 488 -7.64 -16.97 6.25
N LEU A 489 -6.89 -15.89 6.05
CA LEU A 489 -7.02 -14.98 4.93
C LEU A 489 -5.64 -14.88 4.26
N THR A 490 -5.56 -15.14 2.96
CA THR A 490 -4.36 -14.82 2.18
C THR A 490 -4.55 -13.47 1.52
N LEU A 491 -3.53 -12.62 1.58
CA LEU A 491 -3.46 -11.38 0.82
C LEU A 491 -2.61 -11.67 -0.40
N ASP A 492 -3.25 -11.58 -1.57
CA ASP A 492 -2.69 -11.97 -2.86
C ASP A 492 -2.79 -10.78 -3.84
N GLY A 493 -2.14 -10.92 -4.99
CA GLY A 493 -2.25 -9.92 -6.05
C GLY A 493 -1.60 -10.36 -7.35
N ASP A 494 -2.15 -9.83 -8.43
CA ASP A 494 -1.60 -9.86 -9.78
C ASP A 494 -1.09 -8.45 -10.08
N MET A 495 0.23 -8.25 -9.95
CA MET A 495 0.86 -6.93 -10.11
C MET A 495 0.88 -6.47 -11.58
N GLU A 496 0.89 -7.41 -12.53
CA GLU A 496 0.87 -7.11 -13.97
C GLU A 496 -0.50 -6.54 -14.38
N ARG A 497 -1.59 -7.18 -13.94
CA ARG A 497 -2.96 -6.70 -14.19
C ARG A 497 -3.48 -5.72 -13.13
N TYR A 498 -2.66 -5.45 -12.11
CA TYR A 498 -2.99 -4.66 -10.92
C TYR A 498 -4.35 -5.07 -10.31
N VAL A 499 -4.54 -6.37 -10.05
CA VAL A 499 -5.73 -6.92 -9.38
C VAL A 499 -5.31 -7.44 -8.02
N TRP A 500 -5.94 -6.92 -6.98
CA TRP A 500 -5.60 -7.24 -5.59
C TRP A 500 -6.69 -8.07 -4.94
N GLU A 501 -6.28 -9.10 -4.20
CA GLU A 501 -7.16 -10.22 -3.87
C GLU A 501 -7.04 -10.61 -2.39
N MET A 502 -8.14 -11.15 -1.86
CA MET A 502 -8.11 -11.93 -0.62
C MET A 502 -8.52 -13.36 -0.94
N ASN A 503 -7.82 -14.36 -0.43
CA ASN A 503 -8.11 -15.78 -0.71
C ASN A 503 -8.17 -16.10 -2.22
N ASN A 504 -7.20 -15.60 -3.01
CA ASN A 504 -7.14 -15.76 -4.47
C ASN A 504 -8.40 -15.27 -5.23
N ALA A 505 -9.12 -14.30 -4.68
CA ALA A 505 -10.24 -13.65 -5.35
C ALA A 505 -10.35 -12.16 -5.02
N ALA A 506 -10.56 -11.35 -6.06
CA ALA A 506 -11.02 -9.97 -5.89
C ALA A 506 -12.48 -9.96 -5.41
N LEU A 507 -12.86 -8.93 -4.65
CA LEU A 507 -14.20 -8.77 -4.08
C LEU A 507 -15.33 -9.00 -5.12
N ALA A 508 -16.16 -10.04 -4.93
CA ALA A 508 -17.34 -10.36 -5.75
C ALA A 508 -18.68 -10.24 -4.98
N PRO A 509 -19.85 -10.15 -5.66
CA PRO A 509 -21.17 -9.91 -5.05
C PRO A 509 -21.53 -10.74 -3.82
N ASP A 510 -21.12 -12.01 -3.83
CA ASP A 510 -21.47 -12.98 -2.79
C ASP A 510 -20.31 -13.23 -1.79
N ASP A 511 -19.19 -12.49 -1.92
CA ASP A 511 -18.00 -12.69 -1.10
C ASP A 511 -18.18 -12.07 0.29
N THR A 512 -18.63 -12.90 1.22
CA THR A 512 -18.75 -12.53 2.64
C THR A 512 -17.89 -13.41 3.53
N ILE A 513 -17.32 -12.81 4.57
CA ILE A 513 -16.72 -13.52 5.70
C ILE A 513 -17.81 -13.62 6.77
N THR A 514 -18.47 -14.78 6.84
CA THR A 514 -19.54 -15.00 7.81
C THR A 514 -18.99 -15.26 9.22
N ILE A 515 -19.52 -14.54 10.22
CA ILE A 515 -19.17 -14.64 11.64
C ILE A 515 -20.44 -14.76 12.49
N ARG A 516 -20.34 -15.31 13.72
CA ARG A 516 -21.48 -15.44 14.63
C ARG A 516 -21.34 -14.49 15.81
N GLY A 517 -22.45 -13.88 16.25
CA GLY A 517 -22.43 -13.03 17.44
C GLY A 517 -22.11 -13.78 18.73
N GLY A 518 -21.36 -13.13 19.63
CA GLY A 518 -21.04 -13.64 20.97
C GLY A 518 -19.83 -14.59 21.05
N GLU A 519 -19.07 -14.76 19.96
CA GLU A 519 -17.80 -15.50 19.91
C GLU A 519 -16.60 -14.56 19.71
N VAL A 520 -15.38 -15.08 19.94
CA VAL A 520 -14.16 -14.38 19.54
C VAL A 520 -13.83 -14.80 18.11
N THR A 521 -13.74 -13.84 17.20
CA THR A 521 -13.28 -14.11 15.84
C THR A 521 -11.79 -13.78 15.73
N ARG A 522 -11.01 -14.71 15.19
CA ARG A 522 -9.57 -14.57 14.95
C ARG A 522 -9.29 -14.58 13.46
N PHE A 523 -8.79 -13.48 12.92
CA PHE A 523 -8.28 -13.44 11.55
C PHE A 523 -6.78 -13.70 11.56
N ILE A 524 -6.36 -14.67 10.76
CA ILE A 524 -4.95 -15.00 10.51
C ILE A 524 -4.66 -14.54 9.08
N MET A 525 -4.02 -13.38 8.95
CA MET A 525 -3.77 -12.73 7.66
C MET A 525 -2.36 -13.04 7.20
N ILE A 526 -2.25 -13.65 6.02
CA ILE A 526 -1.01 -14.17 5.45
C ILE A 526 -0.73 -13.38 4.19
N ASN A 527 0.25 -12.48 4.24
CA ASN A 527 0.63 -11.70 3.07
C ASN A 527 1.59 -12.51 2.20
N ARG A 528 1.16 -12.82 0.97
CA ARG A 528 1.97 -13.53 -0.03
C ARG A 528 2.56 -12.61 -1.09
N THR A 529 2.41 -11.31 -0.87
CA THR A 529 2.90 -10.27 -1.77
C THR A 529 4.14 -9.59 -1.18
N MET A 530 4.83 -8.84 -2.03
CA MET A 530 5.98 -8.03 -1.64
C MET A 530 5.60 -6.63 -1.14
N MET A 531 4.30 -6.34 -1.05
CA MET A 531 3.77 -5.04 -0.65
C MET A 531 3.23 -5.07 0.77
N HIS A 532 3.31 -3.94 1.46
CA HIS A 532 2.60 -3.71 2.72
C HIS A 532 1.09 -3.60 2.46
N HIS A 533 0.26 -4.10 3.38
CA HIS A 533 -1.20 -3.97 3.31
C HIS A 533 -1.77 -3.51 4.66
N PRO A 534 -2.21 -2.26 4.81
CA PRO A 534 -2.86 -1.78 6.01
C PRO A 534 -4.31 -2.27 6.04
N MET A 535 -4.58 -3.35 6.75
CA MET A 535 -5.89 -3.98 6.81
C MET A 535 -6.77 -3.28 7.85
N HIS A 536 -7.92 -2.77 7.40
CA HIS A 536 -8.91 -2.08 8.22
C HIS A 536 -10.20 -2.88 8.34
N LEU A 537 -10.74 -2.99 9.56
CA LEU A 537 -12.06 -3.58 9.84
C LEU A 537 -12.99 -2.49 10.37
N HIS A 538 -14.09 -2.26 9.65
CA HIS A 538 -15.12 -1.31 10.08
C HIS A 538 -15.86 -1.81 11.33
N GLY A 539 -16.39 -0.87 12.11
CA GLY A 539 -17.28 -1.15 13.23
C GLY A 539 -16.66 -1.90 14.41
N HIS A 540 -15.35 -2.19 14.41
CA HIS A 540 -14.69 -2.97 15.46
C HIS A 540 -13.33 -2.39 15.84
N PHE A 541 -12.97 -2.58 17.10
CA PHE A 541 -11.57 -2.65 17.51
C PHE A 541 -11.16 -4.11 17.62
N PHE A 542 -9.95 -4.42 17.19
CA PHE A 542 -9.34 -5.73 17.30
C PHE A 542 -8.01 -5.65 18.05
N ARG A 543 -7.68 -6.75 18.72
CA ARG A 543 -6.39 -6.98 19.35
C ARG A 543 -5.40 -7.41 18.28
N VAL A 544 -4.25 -6.75 18.19
CA VAL A 544 -3.15 -7.21 17.33
C VAL A 544 -2.26 -8.13 18.14
N LEU A 545 -2.18 -9.40 17.76
CA LEU A 545 -1.40 -10.38 18.51
C LEU A 545 0.04 -10.42 18.01
N SER A 546 1.01 -10.47 18.93
CA SER A 546 2.44 -10.58 18.63
C SER A 546 3.03 -11.95 19.04
N GLY A 547 2.17 -12.95 19.28
CA GLY A 547 2.54 -14.29 19.72
C GLY A 547 1.40 -14.96 20.53
N ARG A 548 1.66 -16.12 21.14
CA ARG A 548 0.70 -16.78 22.02
C ARG A 548 0.76 -16.19 23.44
N GLU A 549 -0.41 -15.85 23.97
CA GLU A 549 -0.66 -15.24 25.30
C GLU A 549 -0.22 -13.78 25.47
N ASP A 550 -0.81 -12.89 24.67
CA ASP A 550 -0.71 -11.44 24.89
C ASP A 550 -1.92 -10.89 25.67
N GLU A 551 -1.82 -10.88 27.01
CA GLU A 551 -2.85 -10.35 27.91
C GLU A 551 -3.16 -8.86 27.67
N ARG A 552 -2.21 -8.11 27.09
CA ARG A 552 -2.26 -6.65 26.90
C ARG A 552 -1.96 -6.27 25.46
N ALA A 553 -2.40 -7.09 24.52
CA ALA A 553 -2.35 -6.78 23.09
C ALA A 553 -2.98 -5.41 22.82
N PRO A 554 -2.37 -4.55 22.00
CA PRO A 554 -2.94 -3.26 21.67
C PRO A 554 -4.26 -3.44 20.92
N LEU A 555 -5.24 -2.58 21.22
CA LEU A 555 -6.47 -2.48 20.45
C LEU A 555 -6.25 -1.49 19.31
N LYS A 556 -6.60 -1.92 18.10
CA LYS A 556 -6.46 -1.16 16.86
C LYS A 556 -7.69 -1.37 15.98
N HIS A 557 -7.86 -0.54 14.96
CA HIS A 557 -8.86 -0.73 13.91
C HIS A 557 -8.21 -0.88 12.53
N THR A 558 -6.93 -0.52 12.38
CA THR A 558 -6.13 -0.71 11.17
C THR A 558 -4.81 -1.38 11.56
N VAL A 559 -4.32 -2.36 10.79
CA VAL A 559 -3.01 -2.99 11.06
C VAL A 559 -2.29 -3.31 9.77
N ASP A 560 -1.01 -2.96 9.71
CA ASP A 560 -0.14 -3.36 8.61
C ASP A 560 0.13 -4.87 8.64
N VAL A 561 -0.02 -5.50 7.47
CA VAL A 561 0.45 -6.86 7.21
C VAL A 561 1.67 -6.73 6.30
N ALA A 562 2.85 -6.75 6.92
CA ALA A 562 4.12 -6.57 6.23
C ALA A 562 4.33 -7.62 5.11
N PRO A 563 5.17 -7.31 4.10
CA PRO A 563 5.52 -8.23 3.02
C PRO A 563 5.92 -9.60 3.55
N MET A 564 5.36 -10.66 2.97
CA MET A 564 5.72 -12.05 3.30
C MET A 564 5.52 -12.44 4.78
N ALA A 565 4.76 -11.66 5.55
CA ALA A 565 4.54 -11.87 6.97
C ALA A 565 3.12 -12.38 7.28
N THR A 566 2.94 -12.84 8.52
CA THR A 566 1.62 -13.19 9.07
C THR A 566 1.29 -12.29 10.24
N THR A 567 0.13 -11.64 10.17
CA THR A 567 -0.44 -10.82 11.24
C THR A 567 -1.74 -11.46 11.71
N VAL A 568 -1.91 -11.60 13.02
CA VAL A 568 -3.12 -12.19 13.61
C VAL A 568 -3.86 -11.13 14.43
N ILE A 569 -5.16 -11.02 14.20
CA ILE A 569 -6.03 -10.14 14.97
C ILE A 569 -7.17 -10.91 15.62
N GLU A 570 -7.65 -10.42 16.78
CA GLU A 570 -8.83 -10.96 17.46
C GLU A 570 -9.81 -9.86 17.84
N PHE A 571 -11.09 -10.08 17.59
CA PHE A 571 -12.15 -9.19 18.06
C PHE A 571 -13.33 -10.00 18.61
N TYR A 572 -14.04 -9.38 19.54
CA TYR A 572 -15.29 -9.93 20.03
C TYR A 572 -16.41 -9.52 19.07
N THR A 573 -17.35 -10.42 18.82
CA THR A 573 -18.40 -10.24 17.83
C THR A 573 -19.68 -9.69 18.48
N ASP A 574 -19.67 -8.41 18.81
CA ASP A 574 -20.75 -7.71 19.51
C ASP A 574 -21.31 -6.50 18.77
N GLU A 575 -20.98 -6.34 17.50
CA GLU A 575 -21.44 -5.23 16.64
C GLU A 575 -22.22 -5.80 15.43
N PRO A 576 -23.47 -6.27 15.60
CA PRO A 576 -24.23 -6.91 14.52
C PRO A 576 -24.40 -5.97 13.31
N GLY A 577 -24.00 -6.45 12.14
CA GLY A 577 -24.06 -5.67 10.92
C GLY A 577 -23.35 -6.34 9.75
N ASP A 578 -23.34 -5.63 8.63
CA ASP A 578 -22.41 -5.87 7.54
C ASP A 578 -21.34 -4.78 7.56
N TRP A 579 -20.08 -5.22 7.65
CA TRP A 579 -18.93 -4.35 7.86
C TRP A 579 -17.90 -4.60 6.77
N LEU A 580 -17.34 -3.54 6.22
CA LEU A 580 -16.27 -3.70 5.25
C LEU A 580 -14.96 -4.07 5.97
N PHE A 581 -14.22 -5.00 5.38
CA PHE A 581 -12.86 -5.36 5.74
C PHE A 581 -12.00 -5.23 4.51
N HIS A 582 -11.01 -4.35 4.50
CA HIS A 582 -10.27 -4.03 3.29
C HIS A 582 -8.84 -3.56 3.54
N CYS A 583 -8.01 -3.64 2.51
CA CYS A 583 -6.74 -2.93 2.48
C CYS A 583 -7.00 -1.43 2.33
N HIS A 584 -6.34 -0.60 3.14
CA HIS A 584 -6.49 0.85 3.12
C HIS A 584 -5.48 1.54 2.19
N LEU A 585 -4.83 0.78 1.30
CA LEU A 585 -4.27 1.37 0.09
C LEU A 585 -5.42 1.56 -0.91
N LEU A 586 -5.78 2.81 -1.21
CA LEU A 586 -6.98 3.17 -1.97
C LEU A 586 -7.11 2.40 -3.28
N TYR A 587 -6.02 2.30 -4.05
CA TYR A 587 -6.03 1.60 -5.33
C TYR A 587 -6.04 0.07 -5.18
N HIS A 588 -5.61 -0.50 -4.05
CA HIS A 588 -5.77 -1.94 -3.75
C HIS A 588 -7.22 -2.26 -3.41
N MET A 589 -7.88 -1.41 -2.63
CA MET A 589 -9.30 -1.54 -2.33
C MET A 589 -10.14 -1.47 -3.61
N GLU A 590 -9.95 -0.43 -4.41
CA GLU A 590 -10.72 -0.18 -5.64
C GLU A 590 -10.53 -1.28 -6.69
N SER A 591 -9.37 -1.95 -6.67
CA SER A 591 -9.06 -3.04 -7.59
C SER A 591 -9.44 -4.43 -7.07
N GLY A 592 -9.83 -4.58 -5.80
CA GLY A 592 -10.48 -5.80 -5.31
C GLY A 592 -10.14 -6.30 -3.91
N MET A 593 -9.17 -5.72 -3.18
CA MET A 593 -8.75 -6.22 -1.86
C MET A 593 -9.67 -5.77 -0.74
N ALA A 594 -10.93 -6.23 -0.81
CA ALA A 594 -11.97 -5.99 0.17
C ALA A 594 -12.84 -7.24 0.38
N ARG A 595 -13.52 -7.32 1.52
CA ARG A 595 -14.52 -8.33 1.89
C ARG A 595 -15.58 -7.71 2.78
N ILE A 596 -16.79 -8.27 2.75
CA ILE A 596 -17.86 -7.92 3.70
C ILE A 596 -17.83 -8.93 4.84
N VAL A 597 -17.62 -8.48 6.07
CA VAL A 597 -17.82 -9.28 7.28
C VAL A 597 -19.31 -9.26 7.63
N HIS A 598 -19.93 -10.43 7.56
CA HIS A 598 -21.38 -10.60 7.73
C HIS A 598 -21.70 -11.36 9.02
N TYR A 599 -22.54 -10.78 9.87
CA TYR A 599 -23.08 -11.47 11.04
C TYR A 599 -24.22 -12.42 10.64
N GLU A 600 -24.13 -13.71 11.00
CA GLU A 600 -25.12 -14.77 10.66
C GLU A 600 -26.58 -14.38 10.99
N ASP A 601 -26.78 -13.65 12.09
CA ASP A 601 -28.10 -13.24 12.58
C ASP A 601 -28.53 -11.83 12.12
N PHE A 602 -27.72 -11.16 11.29
CA PHE A 602 -28.03 -9.82 10.77
C PHE A 602 -28.74 -9.91 9.42
N ALA A 603 -29.86 -9.20 9.30
CA ALA A 603 -30.58 -9.06 8.03
C ALA A 603 -30.36 -7.64 7.48
N ALA A 604 -29.57 -7.53 6.42
CA ALA A 604 -29.41 -6.27 5.70
C ALA A 604 -30.70 -5.85 4.98
N ASP A 605 -30.84 -4.54 4.76
CA ASP A 605 -31.95 -3.99 3.98
C ASP A 605 -31.91 -4.57 2.54
N PRO A 606 -32.99 -5.21 2.06
CA PRO A 606 -33.07 -5.72 0.69
C PRO A 606 -32.75 -4.68 -0.39
N ALA A 607 -33.03 -3.39 -0.17
CA ALA A 607 -32.69 -2.33 -1.10
C ALA A 607 -31.17 -2.09 -1.21
N LEU A 608 -30.45 -2.19 -0.09
CA LEU A 608 -28.98 -2.12 -0.07
C LEU A 608 -28.37 -3.37 -0.70
N LEU A 609 -28.92 -4.55 -0.41
CA LEU A 609 -28.52 -5.81 -1.03
C LEU A 609 -28.65 -5.79 -2.55
N ALA A 610 -29.74 -5.21 -3.08
CA ALA A 610 -29.92 -5.04 -4.52
C ALA A 610 -28.84 -4.15 -5.15
N GLY A 611 -28.30 -3.20 -4.37
CA GLY A 611 -27.19 -2.34 -4.75
C GLY A 611 -25.81 -2.99 -4.64
N ARG A 612 -25.64 -4.12 -3.93
CA ARG A 612 -24.31 -4.73 -3.69
C ARG A 612 -23.52 -4.99 -4.95
N ALA A 613 -24.18 -5.43 -6.03
CA ALA A 613 -23.52 -5.62 -7.33
C ALA A 613 -22.74 -4.38 -7.80
N LYS A 614 -23.10 -3.17 -7.33
CA LYS A 614 -22.40 -1.92 -7.62
C LYS A 614 -21.06 -1.76 -6.89
N LEU A 615 -20.84 -2.42 -5.75
CA LEU A 615 -19.51 -2.54 -5.11
C LEU A 615 -18.53 -3.30 -5.99
N HIS A 616 -19.07 -4.16 -6.86
CA HIS A 616 -18.32 -5.07 -7.70
C HIS A 616 -18.33 -4.63 -9.16
N GLN A 617 -18.58 -3.34 -9.44
CA GLN A 617 -18.61 -2.87 -10.82
C GLN A 617 -17.32 -3.32 -11.53
N ASN A 618 -17.50 -4.10 -12.58
CA ASN A 618 -16.42 -4.44 -13.49
C ASN A 618 -16.16 -3.22 -14.35
N THR A 619 -15.35 -2.32 -13.80
CA THR A 619 -14.86 -1.16 -14.51
C THR A 619 -13.98 -1.64 -15.65
N TRP A 620 -14.40 -1.32 -16.86
CA TRP A 620 -13.61 -1.56 -18.06
C TRP A 620 -12.53 -0.49 -18.16
N PHE A 621 -11.30 -0.93 -18.37
CA PHE A 621 -10.14 -0.09 -18.61
C PHE A 621 -9.70 -0.29 -20.06
N ALA A 622 -9.43 0.81 -20.74
CA ALA A 622 -8.91 0.80 -22.09
C ALA A 622 -7.59 1.55 -22.14
N TRP A 623 -6.61 0.99 -22.83
CA TRP A 623 -5.33 1.62 -23.11
C TRP A 623 -4.77 1.11 -24.44
N GLY A 624 -3.74 1.77 -24.92
CA GLY A 624 -2.99 1.24 -26.05
C GLY A 624 -1.59 1.80 -26.16
N GLU A 625 -0.85 1.20 -27.05
CA GLU A 625 0.49 1.60 -27.44
C GLU A 625 0.62 1.52 -28.96
N ALA A 626 1.34 2.47 -29.53
CA ALA A 626 1.60 2.52 -30.96
C ALA A 626 3.02 3.05 -31.19
N ALA A 627 3.85 2.24 -31.85
CA ALA A 627 5.17 2.65 -32.31
C ALA A 627 5.13 2.97 -33.80
N LEU A 628 5.59 4.17 -34.13
CA LEU A 628 5.74 4.65 -35.50
C LEU A 628 7.21 4.71 -35.84
N LEU A 629 7.71 3.70 -36.53
CA LEU A 629 9.08 3.60 -37.00
C LEU A 629 9.17 4.03 -38.47
N ASN A 630 10.37 4.36 -38.94
CA ASN A 630 10.58 4.71 -40.35
C ASN A 630 10.40 3.53 -41.33
N THR A 631 10.34 2.29 -40.84
CA THR A 631 10.15 1.07 -41.64
C THR A 631 8.80 0.39 -41.42
N MET A 632 8.20 0.54 -40.24
CA MET A 632 6.96 -0.14 -39.86
C MET A 632 6.17 0.64 -38.81
N THR A 633 4.93 0.22 -38.59
CA THR A 633 4.14 0.52 -37.40
C THR A 633 3.77 -0.76 -36.69
N GLU A 634 3.71 -0.70 -35.37
CA GLU A 634 3.27 -1.79 -34.52
C GLU A 634 2.51 -1.21 -33.33
N GLY A 635 1.69 -2.03 -32.70
CA GLY A 635 1.05 -1.61 -31.47
C GLY A 635 -0.07 -2.54 -31.01
N GLY A 636 -0.70 -2.12 -29.92
CA GLY A 636 -1.75 -2.84 -29.24
C GLY A 636 -2.84 -1.90 -28.74
N LEU A 637 -4.08 -2.34 -28.84
CA LEU A 637 -5.21 -1.79 -28.08
C LEU A 637 -5.69 -2.87 -27.13
N THR A 638 -5.88 -2.51 -25.86
CA THR A 638 -6.39 -3.41 -24.84
C THR A 638 -7.62 -2.81 -24.18
N LEU A 639 -8.64 -3.64 -24.02
CA LEU A 639 -9.83 -3.39 -23.23
C LEU A 639 -9.97 -4.53 -22.21
N ALA A 640 -9.76 -4.23 -20.93
CA ALA A 640 -9.73 -5.24 -19.89
C ALA A 640 -10.63 -4.87 -18.71
N ASP A 641 -11.20 -5.89 -18.08
CA ASP A 641 -11.69 -5.84 -16.71
C ASP A 641 -10.87 -6.82 -15.84
N ARG A 642 -11.28 -7.02 -14.59
CA ARG A 642 -10.56 -7.93 -13.67
C ARG A 642 -10.56 -9.41 -14.14
N HIS A 643 -11.44 -9.77 -15.06
CA HIS A 643 -11.80 -11.13 -15.41
C HIS A 643 -11.48 -11.51 -16.85
N GLN A 644 -11.37 -10.54 -17.75
CA GLN A 644 -11.29 -10.73 -19.20
C GLN A 644 -10.47 -9.62 -19.84
N ILE A 645 -9.76 -9.97 -20.91
CA ILE A 645 -8.96 -9.04 -21.70
C ILE A 645 -9.37 -9.20 -23.16
N PHE A 646 -9.69 -8.09 -23.82
CA PHE A 646 -9.82 -8.02 -25.26
C PHE A 646 -8.63 -7.24 -25.79
N SER A 647 -7.89 -7.82 -26.73
CA SER A 647 -6.73 -7.16 -27.32
C SER A 647 -6.82 -7.16 -28.84
N ALA A 648 -6.30 -6.10 -29.44
CA ALA A 648 -6.07 -5.98 -30.87
C ALA A 648 -4.63 -5.52 -31.07
N SER A 649 -3.75 -6.39 -31.53
CA SER A 649 -2.38 -6.03 -31.91
C SER A 649 -2.25 -5.96 -33.41
N TRP A 650 -1.36 -5.09 -33.90
CA TRP A 650 -1.04 -4.98 -35.31
C TRP A 650 0.45 -4.80 -35.53
N GLU A 651 0.89 -5.24 -36.69
CA GLU A 651 2.18 -4.89 -37.28
C GLU A 651 1.99 -4.60 -38.77
N ALA A 652 2.62 -3.57 -39.30
CA ALA A 652 2.53 -3.24 -40.72
C ALA A 652 3.77 -2.51 -41.25
N GLY A 653 4.31 -2.96 -42.38
CA GLY A 653 5.44 -2.33 -43.06
C GLY A 653 5.05 -1.10 -43.90
N TRP A 654 5.93 -0.09 -44.00
CA TRP A 654 5.77 1.07 -44.90
C TRP A 654 6.44 0.85 -46.27
N GLU A 655 6.12 1.68 -47.28
CA GLU A 655 6.77 1.62 -48.60
C GLU A 655 8.32 1.59 -48.49
N ARG A 656 8.95 0.51 -49.01
CA ARG A 656 10.41 0.17 -49.09
C ARG A 656 10.87 -1.04 -48.25
N VAL A 657 9.96 -1.88 -47.77
CA VAL A 657 10.23 -3.29 -47.40
C VAL A 657 9.68 -4.22 -48.50
N GLU A 658 10.20 -5.45 -48.60
CA GLU A 658 9.94 -6.33 -49.76
C GLU A 658 8.44 -6.64 -49.97
N GLU A 659 7.65 -6.67 -48.90
CA GLU A 659 6.18 -6.82 -48.92
C GLU A 659 5.51 -5.78 -47.99
N THR A 660 4.44 -5.11 -48.46
CA THR A 660 3.58 -4.20 -47.66
C THR A 660 2.53 -5.03 -46.92
N GLU A 661 3.01 -6.02 -46.19
CA GLU A 661 2.20 -6.91 -45.39
C GLU A 661 1.83 -6.22 -44.08
N TRP A 662 0.65 -6.60 -43.61
CA TRP A 662 0.16 -6.26 -42.30
C TRP A 662 -0.43 -7.50 -41.65
N GLU A 663 -0.17 -7.62 -40.36
CA GLU A 663 -0.74 -8.65 -39.50
C GLU A 663 -1.57 -7.98 -38.41
N THR A 664 -2.69 -8.60 -38.05
CA THR A 664 -3.53 -8.15 -36.95
C THR A 664 -4.08 -9.34 -36.20
N LEU A 665 -3.80 -9.38 -34.90
CA LEU A 665 -4.33 -10.40 -34.01
C LEU A 665 -5.36 -9.78 -33.08
N LEU A 666 -6.59 -10.29 -33.16
CA LEU A 666 -7.69 -9.95 -32.27
C LEU A 666 -7.92 -11.09 -31.28
N THR A 667 -7.80 -10.86 -29.98
CA THR A 667 -8.00 -11.89 -28.97
C THR A 667 -9.03 -11.51 -27.92
N TRP A 668 -9.74 -12.54 -27.45
CA TRP A 668 -10.37 -12.56 -26.13
C TRP A 668 -9.58 -13.53 -25.25
N GLU A 669 -9.06 -13.02 -24.15
CA GLU A 669 -8.25 -13.76 -23.19
C GLU A 669 -8.94 -13.83 -21.82
N ARG A 670 -8.88 -15.01 -21.22
CA ARG A 670 -9.39 -15.33 -19.89
C ARG A 670 -8.21 -15.76 -19.00
N PRO A 671 -7.69 -14.86 -18.16
CA PRO A 671 -6.71 -15.22 -17.14
C PRO A 671 -7.28 -16.27 -16.19
N LEU A 672 -6.51 -17.32 -15.95
CA LEU A 672 -6.81 -18.36 -14.96
C LEU A 672 -6.10 -18.07 -13.63
N ASN A 673 -4.89 -17.51 -13.72
CA ASN A 673 -4.10 -16.95 -12.63
C ASN A 673 -3.06 -15.98 -13.22
N THR A 674 -2.19 -15.42 -12.39
CA THR A 674 -1.13 -14.47 -12.82
C THR A 674 -0.15 -15.06 -13.85
N PHE A 675 0.02 -16.38 -13.92
CA PHE A 675 0.99 -17.03 -14.81
C PHE A 675 0.36 -17.66 -16.05
N PHE A 676 -0.96 -17.85 -16.12
CA PHE A 676 -1.61 -18.60 -17.19
C PHE A 676 -2.95 -18.01 -17.60
N ALA A 677 -3.18 -17.94 -18.91
CA ALA A 677 -4.46 -17.57 -19.49
C ALA A 677 -4.80 -18.43 -20.70
N LEU A 678 -6.10 -18.54 -20.99
CA LEU A 678 -6.62 -19.10 -22.24
C LEU A 678 -7.04 -17.96 -23.15
N PHE A 679 -6.81 -18.08 -24.45
CA PHE A 679 -7.39 -17.12 -25.41
C PHE A 679 -7.97 -17.82 -26.64
N VAL A 680 -8.92 -17.13 -27.25
CA VAL A 680 -9.40 -17.41 -28.61
C VAL A 680 -9.38 -16.11 -29.39
N GLY A 681 -9.19 -16.19 -30.70
CA GLY A 681 -9.00 -15.00 -31.48
C GLY A 681 -9.19 -15.19 -32.98
N LEU A 682 -8.87 -14.12 -33.69
CA LEU A 682 -8.83 -14.04 -35.12
C LEU A 682 -7.47 -13.44 -35.51
N ASP A 683 -6.71 -14.22 -36.26
CA ASP A 683 -5.48 -13.80 -36.90
C ASP A 683 -5.79 -13.37 -38.35
N LEU A 684 -5.36 -12.17 -38.71
CA LEU A 684 -5.61 -11.54 -39.99
C LEU A 684 -4.28 -11.15 -40.62
N LEU A 685 -4.01 -11.69 -41.81
CA LEU A 685 -2.86 -11.31 -42.62
C LEU A 685 -3.35 -10.72 -43.93
N GLY A 686 -2.74 -9.62 -44.36
CA GLY A 686 -3.04 -9.01 -45.64
C GLY A 686 -1.84 -8.32 -46.26
N GLU A 687 -1.92 -8.11 -47.58
CA GLU A 687 -0.97 -7.29 -48.33
C GLU A 687 -1.74 -6.10 -48.91
N ARG A 688 -1.24 -4.88 -48.72
CA ARG A 688 -1.90 -3.65 -49.20
C ARG A 688 -3.35 -3.54 -48.72
N ASP A 689 -4.32 -3.52 -49.64
CA ASP A 689 -5.75 -3.40 -49.38
C ASP A 689 -6.50 -4.74 -49.40
N GLU A 690 -5.80 -5.86 -49.60
CA GLU A 690 -6.40 -7.20 -49.64
C GLU A 690 -6.10 -7.99 -48.36
N ILE A 691 -7.12 -8.70 -47.86
CA ILE A 691 -6.95 -9.69 -46.78
C ILE A 691 -6.63 -11.02 -47.43
N GLU A 692 -5.45 -11.58 -47.15
CA GLU A 692 -5.03 -12.87 -47.68
C GLU A 692 -5.57 -14.02 -46.82
N HIS A 693 -5.47 -13.87 -45.49
CA HIS A 693 -5.84 -14.91 -44.53
C HIS A 693 -6.66 -14.35 -43.37
N HIS A 694 -7.62 -15.16 -42.91
CA HIS A 694 -8.41 -14.90 -41.70
C HIS A 694 -8.60 -16.22 -40.95
N ARG A 695 -7.77 -16.43 -39.94
CA ARG A 695 -7.66 -17.70 -39.23
C ARG A 695 -8.23 -17.56 -37.83
N GLY A 696 -9.22 -18.38 -37.49
CA GLY A 696 -9.63 -18.52 -36.10
C GLY A 696 -8.50 -19.20 -35.32
N VAL A 697 -8.13 -18.65 -34.16
CA VAL A 697 -7.06 -19.21 -33.32
C VAL A 697 -7.58 -19.53 -31.93
N ALA A 698 -6.98 -20.54 -31.29
CA ALA A 698 -7.19 -20.85 -29.88
C ALA A 698 -5.87 -21.30 -29.25
N GLY A 699 -5.57 -20.79 -28.06
CA GLY A 699 -4.27 -21.00 -27.45
C GLY A 699 -4.18 -20.68 -25.97
N ILE A 700 -2.95 -20.65 -25.50
CA ILE A 700 -2.56 -20.36 -24.12
C ILE A 700 -1.52 -19.26 -24.07
N SER A 701 -1.65 -18.37 -23.09
CA SER A 701 -0.61 -17.42 -22.69
C SER A 701 0.00 -17.91 -21.37
N ALA A 702 1.32 -17.90 -21.25
CA ALA A 702 2.00 -18.29 -20.03
C ALA A 702 3.22 -17.41 -19.72
N LEU A 703 3.38 -17.02 -18.45
CA LEU A 703 4.61 -16.40 -17.95
C LEU A 703 5.58 -17.50 -17.48
N LEU A 704 6.66 -17.67 -18.22
CA LEU A 704 7.70 -18.67 -17.95
C LEU A 704 8.81 -18.12 -17.04
N PRO A 705 9.62 -18.99 -16.39
CA PRO A 705 10.79 -18.55 -15.64
C PRO A 705 11.67 -17.60 -16.46
N LEU A 706 12.34 -16.67 -15.77
CA LEU A 706 13.05 -15.52 -16.35
C LEU A 706 12.13 -14.41 -16.87
N MET A 707 10.89 -14.32 -16.39
CA MET A 707 9.88 -13.35 -16.87
C MET A 707 9.81 -13.38 -18.40
N VAL A 708 9.73 -14.58 -18.98
CA VAL A 708 9.58 -14.78 -20.43
C VAL A 708 8.10 -14.95 -20.70
N GLU A 709 7.52 -13.98 -21.40
CA GLU A 709 6.15 -14.06 -21.86
C GLU A 709 6.08 -15.04 -23.02
N SER A 710 5.08 -15.92 -23.02
CA SER A 710 4.93 -16.93 -24.06
C SER A 710 3.49 -17.08 -24.50
N ARG A 711 3.29 -17.28 -25.80
CA ARG A 711 2.00 -17.67 -26.36
C ARG A 711 2.17 -18.90 -27.24
N ALA A 712 1.18 -19.76 -27.21
CA ALA A 712 1.09 -20.89 -28.13
C ALA A 712 -0.35 -21.08 -28.58
N TRP A 713 -0.58 -21.14 -29.89
CA TRP A 713 -1.92 -21.35 -30.45
C TRP A 713 -1.93 -22.33 -31.62
N LEU A 714 -3.13 -22.83 -31.89
CA LEU A 714 -3.49 -23.54 -33.10
C LEU A 714 -4.51 -22.72 -33.89
N ASP A 715 -4.40 -22.76 -35.20
CA ASP A 715 -5.39 -22.18 -36.10
C ASP A 715 -6.33 -23.24 -36.72
N VAL A 716 -7.41 -22.77 -37.34
CA VAL A 716 -8.41 -23.60 -38.02
C VAL A 716 -7.91 -24.31 -39.27
N ASP A 717 -6.81 -23.87 -39.87
CA ASP A 717 -6.17 -24.47 -41.04
C ASP A 717 -5.20 -25.61 -40.63
N GLY A 718 -5.02 -25.81 -39.33
CA GLY A 718 -4.16 -26.85 -38.75
C GLY A 718 -2.71 -26.40 -38.54
N GLY A 719 -2.44 -25.11 -38.66
CA GLY A 719 -1.16 -24.52 -38.26
C GLY A 719 -1.04 -24.34 -36.76
N ALA A 720 0.20 -24.12 -36.33
CA ALA A 720 0.57 -23.89 -34.95
C ALA A 720 1.62 -22.78 -34.89
N ARG A 721 1.50 -21.95 -33.85
CA ARG A 721 2.45 -20.87 -33.57
C ARG A 721 2.88 -20.88 -32.12
N VAL A 722 4.16 -20.60 -31.88
CA VAL A 722 4.71 -20.40 -30.54
C VAL A 722 5.57 -19.14 -30.57
N SER A 723 5.28 -18.19 -29.69
CA SER A 723 6.07 -16.98 -29.50
C SER A 723 6.62 -16.88 -28.08
N LEU A 724 7.82 -16.30 -27.98
CA LEU A 724 8.51 -16.01 -26.74
C LEU A 724 9.00 -14.56 -26.78
N GLU A 725 8.58 -13.76 -25.80
CA GLU A 725 9.05 -12.39 -25.62
C GLU A 725 9.82 -12.26 -24.31
N LYS A 726 10.94 -11.54 -24.35
CA LYS A 726 11.70 -11.17 -23.17
C LYS A 726 11.95 -9.68 -23.12
N ASN A 727 11.53 -9.12 -22.00
CA ASN A 727 11.71 -7.75 -21.61
C ASN A 727 12.80 -7.64 -20.53
N LEU A 728 13.88 -6.90 -20.80
CA LEU A 728 15.04 -6.75 -19.92
C LEU A 728 15.36 -5.26 -19.67
N PRO A 729 15.10 -4.73 -18.45
CA PRO A 729 15.45 -3.35 -18.10
C PRO A 729 16.97 -3.22 -17.94
N LEU A 730 17.65 -2.62 -18.92
CA LEU A 730 19.08 -2.32 -18.84
C LEU A 730 19.31 -1.19 -17.82
N THR A 731 18.52 -0.14 -17.93
CA THR A 731 18.32 0.91 -16.91
C THR A 731 16.82 1.13 -16.73
N PRO A 732 16.35 1.86 -15.70
CA PRO A 732 14.91 2.09 -15.52
C PRO A 732 14.23 2.78 -16.71
N ARG A 733 14.98 3.52 -17.53
CA ARG A 733 14.47 4.18 -18.74
C ARG A 733 14.81 3.42 -20.01
N LEU A 734 15.80 2.53 -20.01
CA LEU A 734 16.26 1.83 -21.21
C LEU A 734 15.98 0.33 -21.10
N LYS A 735 15.08 -0.15 -21.95
CA LYS A 735 14.66 -1.55 -22.01
C LYS A 735 15.20 -2.21 -23.29
N LEU A 736 15.69 -3.43 -23.16
CA LEU A 736 15.97 -4.34 -24.27
C LEU A 736 14.83 -5.34 -24.37
N THR A 737 14.19 -5.39 -25.52
CA THR A 737 13.12 -6.35 -25.83
C THR A 737 13.62 -7.29 -26.92
N GLY A 738 13.33 -8.57 -26.78
CA GLY A 738 13.62 -9.57 -27.79
C GLY A 738 12.45 -10.53 -27.92
N GLU A 739 12.12 -10.86 -29.15
CA GLU A 739 11.02 -11.75 -29.51
C GLU A 739 11.50 -12.81 -30.49
N ALA A 740 11.02 -14.02 -30.30
CA ALA A 740 11.22 -15.12 -31.23
C ALA A 740 9.93 -15.89 -31.40
N GLU A 741 9.54 -16.08 -32.65
CA GLU A 741 8.32 -16.78 -33.02
C GLU A 741 8.62 -17.90 -34.01
N TYR A 742 7.92 -19.02 -33.85
CA TYR A 742 7.86 -20.08 -34.84
C TYR A 742 6.42 -20.34 -35.23
N ASP A 743 6.10 -20.07 -36.48
CA ASP A 743 4.84 -20.36 -37.15
C ASP A 743 5.02 -21.52 -38.15
N THR A 744 4.09 -22.47 -38.22
CA THR A 744 4.21 -23.60 -39.16
C THR A 744 4.05 -23.24 -40.64
N HIS A 745 3.41 -22.11 -40.94
CA HIS A 745 3.23 -21.53 -42.26
C HIS A 745 4.43 -20.65 -42.65
N GLU A 746 4.80 -19.68 -41.81
CA GLU A 746 5.81 -18.65 -42.09
C GLU A 746 7.23 -19.01 -41.61
N LYS A 747 7.35 -20.01 -40.74
CA LYS A 747 8.58 -20.46 -40.06
C LYS A 747 9.04 -19.46 -38.99
N TRP A 748 10.33 -19.14 -38.96
CA TRP A 748 10.94 -18.39 -37.85
C TRP A 748 10.91 -16.90 -38.13
N GLU A 749 10.33 -16.17 -37.19
CA GLU A 749 10.35 -14.72 -37.14
C GLU A 749 10.91 -14.23 -35.80
N GLY A 750 11.30 -12.96 -35.75
CA GLY A 750 11.75 -12.39 -34.50
C GLY A 750 12.17 -10.95 -34.60
N SER A 751 12.18 -10.31 -33.44
CA SER A 751 12.48 -8.90 -33.29
C SER A 751 13.46 -8.67 -32.13
N VAL A 752 14.27 -7.62 -32.25
CA VAL A 752 15.09 -7.13 -31.13
C VAL A 752 15.01 -5.62 -31.11
N GLY A 753 14.63 -5.05 -29.98
CA GLY A 753 14.37 -3.62 -29.82
C GLY A 753 15.01 -3.01 -28.59
N LEU A 754 15.30 -1.71 -28.67
CA LEU A 754 15.62 -0.84 -27.55
C LEU A 754 14.53 0.22 -27.43
N ALA A 755 14.00 0.40 -26.23
CA ALA A 755 13.03 1.44 -25.90
C ALA A 755 13.58 2.34 -24.79
N TYR A 756 13.61 3.65 -25.02
CA TYR A 756 14.01 4.66 -24.05
C TYR A 756 12.82 5.52 -23.62
N LEU A 757 12.39 5.38 -22.36
CA LEU A 757 11.26 6.10 -21.77
C LEU A 757 11.62 7.58 -21.52
N ILE A 758 10.97 8.49 -22.24
CA ILE A 758 11.16 9.94 -22.10
C ILE A 758 10.26 10.46 -20.98
N ASN A 759 8.96 10.19 -21.07
CA ASN A 759 7.94 10.53 -20.09
C ASN A 759 6.81 9.48 -20.14
N GLN A 760 5.77 9.63 -19.31
CA GLN A 760 4.67 8.67 -19.18
C GLN A 760 4.10 8.17 -20.53
N PRO A 761 3.73 9.04 -21.50
CA PRO A 761 3.21 8.57 -22.78
C PRO A 761 4.27 8.28 -23.85
N LEU A 762 5.50 8.78 -23.76
CA LEU A 762 6.43 8.80 -24.91
C LEU A 762 7.72 8.03 -24.67
N SER A 763 8.08 7.17 -25.63
CA SER A 763 9.40 6.53 -25.72
C SER A 763 10.06 6.75 -27.08
N LEU A 764 11.39 6.79 -27.09
CA LEU A 764 12.19 6.63 -28.30
C LEU A 764 12.46 5.15 -28.51
N VAL A 765 12.17 4.62 -29.70
CA VAL A 765 12.33 3.18 -29.99
C VAL A 765 13.22 2.95 -31.20
N GLY A 766 14.03 1.90 -31.13
CA GLY A 766 14.76 1.36 -32.27
C GLY A 766 14.63 -0.15 -32.28
N ARG A 767 14.19 -0.73 -33.39
CA ARG A 767 13.83 -2.15 -33.50
C ARG A 767 14.37 -2.74 -34.79
N TRP A 768 14.88 -3.95 -34.71
CA TRP A 768 15.11 -4.82 -35.86
C TRP A 768 13.99 -5.85 -35.91
N HIS A 769 13.37 -6.02 -37.07
CA HIS A 769 12.42 -7.09 -37.36
C HIS A 769 12.94 -7.98 -38.49
N SER A 770 12.67 -9.29 -38.45
CA SER A 770 13.07 -10.22 -39.52
C SER A 770 12.52 -9.82 -40.89
N ALA A 771 11.25 -9.40 -40.95
CA ALA A 771 10.59 -8.93 -42.16
C ALA A 771 10.93 -7.45 -42.49
N TYR A 772 10.86 -6.56 -41.49
CA TYR A 772 10.88 -5.11 -41.73
C TYR A 772 12.26 -4.43 -41.56
N GLN A 773 13.30 -5.20 -41.23
CA GLN A 773 14.66 -4.71 -40.99
C GLN A 773 14.74 -3.68 -39.84
N TRP A 774 15.77 -2.83 -39.83
CA TRP A 774 15.99 -1.83 -38.79
C TRP A 774 15.10 -0.59 -38.96
N GLY A 775 14.28 -0.32 -37.96
CA GLY A 775 13.50 0.90 -37.79
C GLY A 775 13.90 1.69 -36.54
N VAL A 776 13.72 3.01 -36.59
CA VAL A 776 13.82 3.93 -35.45
C VAL A 776 12.61 4.85 -35.50
N GLY A 777 12.03 5.14 -34.33
CA GLY A 777 10.75 5.80 -34.23
C GLY A 777 10.41 6.29 -32.84
N LEU A 778 9.14 6.65 -32.68
CA LEU A 778 8.55 7.03 -31.40
C LEU A 778 7.43 6.04 -31.06
N GLU A 779 7.34 5.68 -29.79
CA GLU A 779 6.24 4.92 -29.24
C GLU A 779 5.40 5.80 -28.34
N LEU A 780 4.09 5.79 -28.57
CA LEU A 780 3.08 6.51 -27.79
C LEU A 780 2.25 5.51 -27.00
N ARG A 781 2.04 5.76 -25.70
CA ARG A 781 1.13 5.02 -24.83
C ARG A 781 0.01 5.93 -24.35
N PHE A 782 -1.25 5.48 -24.45
CA PHE A 782 -2.43 6.31 -24.17
C PHE A 782 -3.55 5.55 -23.44
#